data_AF-A0A6H9LRB0-F1
#
_entry.id   AF-A0A6H9LRB0-F1
#
_cell.length_a   1.000
_cell.length_b   1.000
_cell.length_c   1.000
_cell.angle_alpha   90.00
_cell.angle_beta   90.00
_cell.angle_gamma   90.00
#
_symmetry.space_group_name_H-M   'P 1'
#
loop_
_entity.id
_entity.type
_entity.pdbx_description
1 polymer ?
#
loop_
_entity_poly.entity_id
_entity_poly.type
_entity_poly.pdbx_seq_one_letter_code
_entity_poly.pdbx_strand_id
1 'polypeptide(L)'
;TLDLSGETGTMVSITSAEENQFIEDNILSAVTGGGIADEFYLGGKTTNGWNTGEAFTYTNWDSGEPNGDGIAIAMWGASQGSKAALWNDVPHDGPIGSDHQLFSIVEFGDSEVSPEPEDTLINLVQWSSAEGGNDHWYGIIPIVQPWNEHRALAEQLEYNGFTGYLTTVKSSGENQFIHDNILIGNTDQPSVADEFFIGGYDSLGWGWITGESFNFTNWESGEPSGDGAAIAMWGASTVNAGQWNDVPEDTLPPHSTISQLWAIVEFGEPDTTTIVPDTLINLVQWSSLEGGNDHWYGIISIVQPWNEQRILAEQLEHNGDSGYLATITSPEENQFIYDNILVGNTGQPSVADEFYLGGLDSIGWGWINGEEFGYTNWDSGEPNGDGSALAIWGASNGNAGYWNDVPEDTLPPHSTISQLWAIVEFGEFVVPTYDSLIIESMTATYGSNVVSASVKLTQPIKGASIPIKVPGGMNILSVSTFGFITDSWDYNIIQNKTDDSGFIFVSLSNSFGAEIPVGETDIFNITFNGTSYSCDNPSTVQFDTTLYDDISRRLTFVDTLSLPVYPKFDKNRNQIELPTLLTGDFDLNASIDIADLVALVDYMFNGGPPPVHFNAIDINGDCQGPDIADLVRFVEYMFNDGADLPCGCIESANP
;
A
#
# COMPACT_ATOMS: atom_id res chain seq x y z
N THR A 1 -14.86 20.90 15.53
CA THR A 1 -15.63 19.66 15.70
C THR A 1 -16.37 19.69 17.01
N LEU A 2 -17.71 19.65 16.92
CA LEU A 2 -18.62 19.39 18.03
C LEU A 2 -19.22 17.99 17.77
N ASP A 3 -19.28 17.15 18.79
CA ASP A 3 -19.91 15.82 18.72
C ASP A 3 -21.28 15.91 19.40
N LEU A 4 -22.33 15.75 18.59
CA LEU A 4 -23.70 15.58 19.05
C LEU A 4 -24.23 14.32 18.35
N SER A 5 -24.61 13.32 19.14
CA SER A 5 -25.29 12.10 18.65
C SER A 5 -24.52 11.26 17.62
N GLY A 6 -23.18 11.26 17.62
CA GLY A 6 -22.38 10.35 16.80
C GLY A 6 -22.08 10.86 15.38
N GLU A 7 -22.42 12.10 15.05
CA GLU A 7 -22.04 12.78 13.82
C GLU A 7 -20.96 13.84 14.10
N THR A 8 -19.91 13.89 13.28
CA THR A 8 -18.85 14.90 13.38
C THR A 8 -19.25 16.19 12.68
N GLY A 9 -19.51 17.27 13.45
CA GLY A 9 -19.83 18.57 12.86
C GLY A 9 -18.60 19.35 12.36
N THR A 10 -18.68 19.87 11.14
CA THR A 10 -17.70 20.76 10.49
C THR A 10 -18.21 22.20 10.41
N MET A 11 -17.32 23.18 10.26
CA MET A 11 -17.76 24.55 9.95
C MET A 11 -18.43 24.53 8.57
N VAL A 12 -19.55 25.24 8.45
CA VAL A 12 -20.42 25.17 7.26
C VAL A 12 -19.73 25.68 6.00
N SER A 13 -19.90 24.96 4.90
CA SER A 13 -19.67 25.45 3.54
C SER A 13 -20.97 25.98 2.92
N ILE A 14 -20.88 26.90 1.96
CA ILE A 14 -22.06 27.39 1.24
C ILE A 14 -21.78 27.36 -0.26
N THR A 15 -22.35 26.36 -0.93
CA THR A 15 -22.10 26.07 -2.34
C THR A 15 -23.23 26.55 -3.26
N SER A 16 -24.35 27.04 -2.70
CA SER A 16 -25.50 27.51 -3.47
C SER A 16 -26.26 28.70 -2.86
N ALA A 17 -27.04 29.38 -3.69
CA ALA A 17 -27.91 30.47 -3.24
C ALA A 17 -29.06 29.96 -2.36
N GLU A 18 -29.55 28.75 -2.63
CA GLU A 18 -30.58 28.06 -1.88
C GLU A 18 -30.12 27.74 -0.46
N GLU A 19 -28.87 27.30 -0.30
CA GLU A 19 -28.24 27.03 0.99
C GLU A 19 -28.00 28.31 1.80
N ASN A 20 -27.52 29.37 1.15
CA ASN A 20 -27.39 30.68 1.78
C ASN A 20 -28.77 31.20 2.27
N GLN A 21 -29.82 31.04 1.47
CA GLN A 21 -31.18 31.41 1.86
C GLN A 21 -31.72 30.53 2.99
N PHE A 22 -31.42 29.24 2.98
CA PHE A 22 -31.80 28.31 4.04
C PHE A 22 -31.20 28.74 5.39
N ILE A 23 -29.92 29.11 5.40
CA ILE A 23 -29.22 29.60 6.58
C ILE A 23 -29.84 30.92 7.06
N GLU A 24 -30.13 31.86 6.14
CA GLU A 24 -30.81 33.11 6.47
C GLU A 24 -32.17 32.87 7.15
N ASP A 25 -33.00 32.02 6.56
CA ASP A 25 -34.37 31.79 6.98
C ASP A 25 -34.48 30.99 8.28
N ASN A 26 -33.57 30.04 8.53
CA ASN A 26 -33.71 29.05 9.60
C ASN A 26 -32.70 29.21 10.74
N ILE A 27 -31.49 29.69 10.44
CA ILE A 27 -30.40 29.79 11.43
C ILE A 27 -30.28 31.23 11.93
N LEU A 28 -30.11 32.20 11.03
CA LEU A 28 -29.93 33.60 11.41
C LEU A 28 -31.18 34.18 12.08
N SER A 29 -32.37 33.78 11.62
CA SER A 29 -33.65 34.23 12.18
C SER A 29 -33.91 33.71 13.60
N ALA A 30 -33.29 32.58 13.99
CA ALA A 30 -33.44 31.96 15.30
C ALA A 30 -32.49 32.56 16.35
N VAL A 31 -31.38 33.16 15.92
CA VAL A 31 -30.38 33.81 16.78
C VAL A 31 -30.62 35.32 16.79
N THR A 32 -31.63 35.75 17.56
CA THR A 32 -31.90 37.19 17.77
C THR A 32 -31.67 37.57 19.22
N GLY A 33 -30.54 38.19 19.53
CA GLY A 33 -30.13 38.46 20.90
C GLY A 33 -29.38 39.77 21.11
N GLY A 34 -30.11 40.89 21.22
CA GLY A 34 -29.68 41.97 22.11
C GLY A 34 -28.87 43.14 21.52
N GLY A 35 -29.32 43.74 20.41
CA GLY A 35 -29.00 45.16 20.10
C GLY A 35 -27.54 45.49 19.75
N ILE A 36 -26.71 44.49 19.46
CA ILE A 36 -25.36 44.59 18.88
C ILE A 36 -25.35 43.82 17.54
N ALA A 37 -24.33 44.03 16.70
CA ALA A 37 -24.24 43.38 15.38
C ALA A 37 -23.83 41.91 15.52
N ASP A 38 -24.54 40.98 14.88
CA ASP A 38 -24.18 39.56 14.91
C ASP A 38 -23.40 39.19 13.63
N GLU A 39 -22.31 38.46 13.77
CA GLU A 39 -21.53 37.89 12.66
C GLU A 39 -21.30 36.39 12.90
N PHE A 40 -21.44 35.61 11.84
CA PHE A 40 -21.39 34.15 11.88
C PHE A 40 -20.23 33.66 11.03
N TYR A 41 -19.19 33.11 11.67
CA TYR A 41 -18.09 32.48 10.95
C TYR A 41 -18.59 31.28 10.15
N LEU A 42 -18.16 31.24 8.90
CA LEU A 42 -18.30 30.11 8.01
C LEU A 42 -16.97 29.34 7.96
N GLY A 43 -16.99 28.17 7.33
CA GLY A 43 -15.82 27.33 7.18
C GLY A 43 -14.82 27.79 6.12
N GLY A 44 -15.16 28.82 5.33
CA GLY A 44 -14.37 29.28 4.21
C GLY A 44 -13.29 30.30 4.54
N LYS A 45 -12.28 30.35 3.67
CA LYS A 45 -11.25 31.41 3.64
C LYS A 45 -11.18 32.06 2.26
N THR A 46 -10.94 33.38 2.23
CA THR A 46 -10.83 34.15 0.97
C THR A 46 -9.68 33.67 0.07
N THR A 47 -8.66 33.03 0.65
CA THR A 47 -7.47 32.55 -0.07
C THR A 47 -7.46 31.03 -0.32
N ASN A 48 -8.23 30.25 0.45
CA ASN A 48 -8.08 28.78 0.51
C ASN A 48 -9.43 28.01 0.38
N GLY A 49 -10.52 28.67 -0.01
CA GLY A 49 -11.82 27.99 -0.24
C GLY A 49 -12.47 27.46 1.04
N TRP A 50 -13.39 26.49 0.91
CA TRP A 50 -14.09 25.88 2.04
C TRP A 50 -13.18 24.89 2.80
N ASN A 51 -13.30 24.82 4.12
CA ASN A 51 -12.59 23.87 4.99
C ASN A 51 -12.90 22.40 4.70
N THR A 52 -13.98 22.13 3.97
CA THR A 52 -14.44 20.82 3.52
C THR A 52 -13.82 20.40 2.19
N GLY A 53 -13.06 21.29 1.53
CA GLY A 53 -12.47 21.02 0.21
C GLY A 53 -13.42 21.29 -0.97
N GLU A 54 -14.70 21.56 -0.70
CA GLU A 54 -15.69 21.88 -1.73
C GLU A 54 -15.32 23.15 -2.50
N ALA A 55 -15.65 23.18 -3.79
CA ALA A 55 -15.36 24.32 -4.65
C ALA A 55 -16.17 25.57 -4.24
N PHE A 56 -15.55 26.75 -4.37
CA PHE A 56 -16.17 28.04 -4.07
C PHE A 56 -17.06 28.52 -5.24
N THR A 57 -18.09 27.74 -5.56
CA THR A 57 -18.98 27.90 -6.73
C THR A 57 -20.02 29.01 -6.57
N TYR A 58 -20.26 29.44 -5.33
CA TYR A 58 -21.22 30.48 -4.96
C TYR A 58 -20.58 31.50 -4.03
N THR A 59 -20.92 32.78 -4.21
CA THR A 59 -20.48 33.85 -3.31
C THR A 59 -21.61 34.82 -3.03
N ASN A 60 -21.69 35.32 -1.80
CA ASN A 60 -22.70 36.30 -1.40
C ASN A 60 -22.10 37.53 -0.71
N TRP A 61 -20.99 38.06 -1.21
CA TRP A 61 -20.28 39.19 -0.61
C TRP A 61 -21.14 40.46 -0.47
N ASP A 62 -20.99 41.16 0.66
CA ASP A 62 -21.53 42.51 0.83
C ASP A 62 -20.85 43.49 -0.13
N SER A 63 -21.53 44.60 -0.43
CA SER A 63 -21.04 45.61 -1.35
C SER A 63 -19.71 46.20 -0.88
N GLY A 64 -18.63 45.84 -1.57
CA GLY A 64 -17.27 46.30 -1.27
C GLY A 64 -16.37 45.22 -0.69
N GLU A 65 -16.92 44.04 -0.41
CA GLU A 65 -16.20 42.87 0.09
C GLU A 65 -15.89 41.87 -1.05
N PRO A 66 -14.85 41.03 -0.90
CA PRO A 66 -13.85 41.08 0.17
C PRO A 66 -12.88 42.25 -0.02
N ASN A 67 -12.53 42.95 1.06
CA ASN A 67 -11.71 44.17 1.05
C ASN A 67 -10.28 43.97 1.58
N GLY A 68 -9.96 42.78 2.12
CA GLY A 68 -8.66 42.40 2.65
C GLY A 68 -8.47 42.69 4.15
N ASP A 69 -9.54 42.96 4.89
CA ASP A 69 -9.53 43.14 6.35
C ASP A 69 -9.21 41.83 7.09
N GLY A 70 -9.36 40.68 6.43
CA GLY A 70 -8.84 39.39 6.92
C GLY A 70 -8.97 38.26 5.93
N ILE A 71 -8.83 37.01 6.42
CA ILE A 71 -8.86 35.82 5.56
C ILE A 71 -10.03 34.89 5.86
N ALA A 72 -10.72 35.06 6.99
CA ALA A 72 -11.87 34.23 7.36
C ALA A 72 -13.15 34.84 6.79
N ILE A 73 -14.12 34.00 6.43
CA ILE A 73 -15.41 34.44 5.90
C ILE A 73 -16.43 34.46 7.04
N ALA A 74 -17.09 35.60 7.21
CA ALA A 74 -18.21 35.75 8.14
C ALA A 74 -19.45 36.22 7.40
N MET A 75 -20.61 35.76 7.87
CA MET A 75 -21.92 36.14 7.37
C MET A 75 -22.60 37.11 8.34
N TRP A 76 -23.18 38.19 7.82
CA TRP A 76 -23.95 39.15 8.61
C TRP A 76 -25.25 38.52 9.14
N GLY A 77 -25.48 38.64 10.44
CA GLY A 77 -26.71 38.19 11.10
C GLY A 77 -27.95 38.99 10.72
N ALA A 78 -29.12 38.45 11.08
CA ALA A 78 -30.42 39.05 10.78
C ALA A 78 -30.60 40.49 11.35
N SER A 79 -29.83 40.85 12.38
CA SER A 79 -29.84 42.19 12.99
C SER A 79 -29.30 43.30 12.07
N GLN A 80 -28.62 42.96 10.97
CA GLN A 80 -28.01 43.91 10.03
C GLN A 80 -28.90 44.38 8.88
N GLY A 81 -30.19 44.00 8.88
CA GLY A 81 -31.17 44.52 7.93
C GLY A 81 -30.82 44.19 6.48
N SER A 82 -30.53 45.20 5.66
CA SER A 82 -30.24 45.01 4.23
C SER A 82 -28.94 44.27 3.93
N LYS A 83 -28.11 44.04 4.95
CA LYS A 83 -26.86 43.26 4.83
C LYS A 83 -27.01 41.83 5.31
N ALA A 84 -28.16 41.44 5.88
CA ALA A 84 -28.36 40.10 6.41
C ALA A 84 -28.01 39.04 5.36
N ALA A 85 -27.32 37.98 5.80
CA ALA A 85 -26.83 36.87 4.99
C ALA A 85 -25.78 37.20 3.92
N LEU A 86 -25.34 38.46 3.80
CA LEU A 86 -24.19 38.83 2.97
C LEU A 86 -22.87 38.54 3.70
N TRP A 87 -21.80 38.33 2.96
CA TRP A 87 -20.50 37.90 3.47
C TRP A 87 -19.52 39.07 3.63
N ASN A 88 -18.62 38.93 4.59
CA ASN A 88 -17.58 39.88 4.97
C ASN A 88 -16.26 39.11 5.24
N ASP A 89 -15.12 39.64 4.81
CA ASP A 89 -13.82 39.05 5.15
C ASP A 89 -13.26 39.66 6.44
N VAL A 90 -12.91 38.80 7.38
CA VAL A 90 -12.62 39.19 8.76
C VAL A 90 -11.34 38.51 9.28
N PRO A 91 -10.65 39.09 10.28
CA PRO A 91 -9.44 38.49 10.85
C PRO A 91 -9.69 37.07 11.39
N HIS A 92 -8.81 36.12 11.05
CA HIS A 92 -8.89 34.72 11.48
C HIS A 92 -8.70 34.54 13.01
N ASP A 93 -7.90 35.41 13.64
CA ASP A 93 -7.54 35.32 15.06
C ASP A 93 -7.68 36.69 15.76
N GLY A 94 -8.91 37.15 16.00
CA GLY A 94 -9.11 38.34 16.82
C GLY A 94 -10.55 38.80 16.98
N PRO A 95 -10.89 39.52 18.07
CA PRO A 95 -12.24 40.07 18.23
C PRO A 95 -12.49 41.17 17.18
N ILE A 96 -13.58 41.04 16.43
CA ILE A 96 -14.10 42.06 15.51
C ILE A 96 -14.75 43.17 16.34
N GLY A 97 -13.94 44.02 16.96
CA GLY A 97 -14.43 45.16 17.77
C GLY A 97 -15.26 44.77 19.01
N SER A 98 -15.60 45.76 19.86
CA SER A 98 -16.40 45.56 21.07
C SER A 98 -17.92 45.55 20.84
N ASP A 99 -18.34 45.75 19.59
CA ASP A 99 -19.71 46.10 19.23
C ASP A 99 -20.41 44.96 18.47
N HIS A 100 -19.75 43.81 18.32
CA HIS A 100 -20.22 42.64 17.57
C HIS A 100 -20.25 41.38 18.45
N GLN A 101 -21.25 40.52 18.24
CA GLN A 101 -21.32 39.18 18.82
C GLN A 101 -20.99 38.14 17.74
N LEU A 102 -20.04 37.24 18.07
CA LEU A 102 -19.53 36.24 17.13
C LEU A 102 -20.12 34.87 17.40
N PHE A 103 -20.55 34.22 16.33
CA PHE A 103 -21.05 32.86 16.31
C PHE A 103 -20.33 32.05 15.23
N SER A 104 -20.47 30.73 15.28
CA SER A 104 -20.01 29.83 14.23
C SER A 104 -21.19 28.99 13.80
N ILE A 105 -21.35 28.78 12.49
CA ILE A 105 -22.33 27.85 11.96
C ILE A 105 -21.60 26.54 11.69
N VAL A 106 -22.13 25.47 12.26
CA VAL A 106 -21.61 24.11 12.14
C VAL A 106 -22.68 23.29 11.44
N GLU A 107 -22.29 22.60 10.39
CA GLU A 107 -23.14 21.63 9.70
C GLU A 107 -22.81 20.21 10.16
N PHE A 108 -23.80 19.33 10.06
CA PHE A 108 -23.69 17.91 10.41
C PHE A 108 -24.25 17.11 9.23
N GLY A 109 -23.47 16.14 8.74
CA GLY A 109 -23.80 15.26 7.62
C GLY A 109 -22.82 14.09 7.53
N ASP A 110 -23.17 13.06 6.77
CA ASP A 110 -22.28 11.93 6.50
C ASP A 110 -21.00 12.45 5.83
N SER A 111 -19.86 12.20 6.46
CA SER A 111 -18.53 12.61 5.96
C SER A 111 -17.99 11.67 4.88
N GLU A 112 -18.88 10.93 4.21
CA GLU A 112 -18.60 9.86 3.24
C GLU A 112 -19.25 10.20 1.88
N VAL A 113 -19.12 11.45 1.43
CA VAL A 113 -19.32 11.75 0.02
C VAL A 113 -17.95 12.11 -0.53
N SER A 114 -17.25 11.10 -1.03
CA SER A 114 -16.22 11.32 -2.05
C SER A 114 -16.85 12.23 -3.12
N PRO A 115 -16.26 13.39 -3.43
CA PRO A 115 -16.90 14.31 -4.35
C PRO A 115 -16.99 13.63 -5.71
N GLU A 116 -18.20 13.33 -6.15
CA GLU A 116 -18.45 12.67 -7.44
C GLU A 116 -17.68 13.42 -8.55
N PRO A 117 -16.85 12.73 -9.36
CA PRO A 117 -15.97 13.38 -10.33
C PRO A 117 -16.69 14.27 -11.33
N GLU A 118 -17.98 13.99 -11.62
CA GLU A 118 -18.78 14.77 -12.55
C GLU A 118 -19.09 16.19 -12.04
N ASP A 119 -19.03 16.41 -10.72
CA ASP A 119 -19.24 17.72 -10.10
C ASP A 119 -17.92 18.48 -9.84
N THR A 120 -16.77 17.79 -9.90
CA THR A 120 -15.44 18.35 -9.63
C THR A 120 -14.55 18.49 -10.87
N LEU A 121 -14.79 17.71 -11.92
CA LEU A 121 -13.97 17.69 -13.14
C LEU A 121 -14.62 18.42 -14.31
N ILE A 122 -13.78 19.00 -15.14
CA ILE A 122 -14.19 19.54 -16.45
C ILE A 122 -13.75 18.56 -17.54
N ASN A 123 -14.67 18.30 -18.47
CA ASN A 123 -14.40 17.60 -19.73
C ASN A 123 -13.78 16.20 -19.53
N LEU A 124 -14.49 15.37 -18.76
CA LEU A 124 -14.16 13.96 -18.56
C LEU A 124 -14.46 13.14 -19.83
N VAL A 125 -13.43 12.54 -20.44
CA VAL A 125 -13.52 11.83 -21.73
C VAL A 125 -12.72 10.53 -21.68
N GLN A 126 -13.28 9.44 -22.20
CA GLN A 126 -12.57 8.16 -22.35
C GLN A 126 -11.73 8.13 -23.63
N TRP A 127 -10.51 7.60 -23.55
CA TRP A 127 -9.73 7.20 -24.71
C TRP A 127 -9.93 5.71 -25.01
N SER A 128 -10.99 5.38 -25.74
CA SER A 128 -11.36 3.98 -25.94
C SER A 128 -10.34 3.20 -26.79
N SER A 129 -10.10 1.93 -26.47
CA SER A 129 -9.25 1.02 -27.26
C SER A 129 -9.80 0.79 -28.67
N ALA A 130 -11.10 0.91 -28.86
CA ALA A 130 -11.75 0.93 -30.18
C ALA A 130 -11.29 2.10 -31.07
N GLU A 131 -10.86 3.20 -30.46
CA GLU A 131 -10.31 4.40 -31.11
C GLU A 131 -8.77 4.44 -31.03
N GLY A 132 -8.15 3.35 -30.60
CA GLY A 132 -6.70 3.20 -30.49
C GLY A 132 -6.10 3.65 -29.15
N GLY A 133 -6.94 3.82 -28.13
CA GLY A 133 -6.55 4.19 -26.76
C GLY A 133 -6.37 3.05 -25.79
N ASN A 134 -6.33 3.40 -24.51
CA ASN A 134 -6.06 2.51 -23.38
C ASN A 134 -7.32 2.18 -22.55
N ASP A 135 -8.50 2.62 -22.98
CA ASP A 135 -9.76 2.54 -22.24
C ASP A 135 -9.79 3.37 -20.94
N HIS A 136 -8.82 4.24 -20.71
CA HIS A 136 -8.77 5.13 -19.54
C HIS A 136 -9.62 6.39 -19.76
N TRP A 137 -10.00 7.03 -18.66
CA TRP A 137 -10.75 8.30 -18.65
C TRP A 137 -9.84 9.43 -18.20
N TYR A 138 -9.96 10.59 -18.86
CA TYR A 138 -9.16 11.76 -18.58
C TYR A 138 -10.07 12.96 -18.32
N GLY A 139 -9.77 13.77 -17.31
CA GLY A 139 -10.52 14.97 -16.97
C GLY A 139 -9.62 16.07 -16.41
N ILE A 140 -10.15 17.29 -16.32
CA ILE A 140 -9.43 18.45 -15.77
C ILE A 140 -9.90 18.73 -14.36
N ILE A 141 -8.97 18.87 -13.41
CA ILE A 141 -9.22 19.41 -12.07
C ILE A 141 -9.04 20.94 -12.14
N PRO A 142 -10.12 21.75 -12.09
CA PRO A 142 -10.09 23.18 -12.39
C PRO A 142 -9.80 24.08 -11.18
N ILE A 143 -8.88 23.68 -10.29
CA ILE A 143 -8.49 24.46 -9.10
C ILE A 143 -7.03 24.92 -9.19
N VAL A 144 -6.71 26.05 -8.57
CA VAL A 144 -5.31 26.54 -8.51
C VAL A 144 -4.68 26.06 -7.20
N GLN A 145 -3.88 25.01 -7.30
CA GLN A 145 -3.09 24.44 -6.21
C GLN A 145 -1.71 24.02 -6.72
N PRO A 146 -0.69 23.85 -5.86
CA PRO A 146 0.56 23.23 -6.27
C PRO A 146 0.37 21.76 -6.64
N TRP A 147 1.37 21.17 -7.31
CA TRP A 147 1.29 19.81 -7.84
C TRP A 147 1.00 18.76 -6.76
N ASN A 148 1.60 18.88 -5.58
CA ASN A 148 1.42 17.93 -4.48
C ASN A 148 -0.04 17.87 -3.97
N GLU A 149 -0.71 19.02 -3.89
CA GLU A 149 -2.12 19.11 -3.51
C GLU A 149 -3.03 18.57 -4.62
N HIS A 150 -2.69 18.83 -5.89
CA HIS A 150 -3.41 18.24 -7.03
C HIS A 150 -3.28 16.72 -7.09
N ARG A 151 -2.11 16.18 -6.74
CA ARG A 151 -1.91 14.74 -6.60
C ARG A 151 -2.79 14.17 -5.50
N ALA A 152 -2.76 14.76 -4.31
CA ALA A 152 -3.59 14.31 -3.19
C ALA A 152 -5.09 14.36 -3.50
N LEU A 153 -5.52 15.36 -4.28
CA LEU A 153 -6.91 15.47 -4.73
C LEU A 153 -7.26 14.41 -5.78
N ALA A 154 -6.39 14.17 -6.76
CA ALA A 154 -6.60 13.13 -7.76
C ALA A 154 -6.79 11.74 -7.11
N GLU A 155 -5.98 11.44 -6.09
CA GLU A 155 -6.03 10.19 -5.30
C GLU A 155 -7.30 10.05 -4.45
N GLN A 156 -8.10 11.11 -4.29
CA GLN A 156 -9.40 11.09 -3.59
C GLN A 156 -10.60 10.94 -4.53
N LEU A 157 -10.40 11.09 -5.84
CA LEU A 157 -11.47 10.96 -6.83
C LEU A 157 -11.66 9.49 -7.20
N GLU A 158 -12.90 9.06 -7.37
CA GLU A 158 -13.24 7.72 -7.88
C GLU A 158 -14.18 7.81 -9.08
N TYR A 159 -13.81 7.17 -10.20
CA TYR A 159 -14.67 7.13 -11.38
C TYR A 159 -14.71 5.72 -11.98
N ASN A 160 -15.91 5.20 -12.24
CA ASN A 160 -16.12 3.86 -12.81
C ASN A 160 -15.38 2.72 -12.06
N GLY A 161 -15.21 2.85 -10.73
CA GLY A 161 -14.53 1.87 -9.90
C GLY A 161 -13.00 1.97 -9.90
N PHE A 162 -12.43 3.04 -10.47
CA PHE A 162 -11.01 3.35 -10.41
C PHE A 162 -10.77 4.59 -9.55
N THR A 163 -9.75 4.55 -8.70
CA THR A 163 -9.19 5.73 -8.03
C THR A 163 -8.39 6.55 -9.04
N GLY A 164 -8.54 7.87 -8.98
CA GLY A 164 -7.84 8.80 -9.87
C GLY A 164 -6.36 8.96 -9.53
N TYR A 165 -5.58 9.37 -10.52
CA TYR A 165 -4.19 9.82 -10.36
C TYR A 165 -3.88 10.91 -11.37
N LEU A 166 -2.86 11.73 -11.12
CA LEU A 166 -2.41 12.69 -12.13
C LEU A 166 -1.94 11.94 -13.37
N THR A 167 -2.46 12.36 -14.52
CA THR A 167 -2.32 11.68 -15.80
C THR A 167 -0.89 11.30 -16.14
N THR A 168 -0.70 10.09 -16.68
CA THR A 168 0.56 9.65 -17.28
C THR A 168 0.47 9.73 -18.80
N VAL A 169 1.62 9.85 -19.45
CA VAL A 169 1.68 9.98 -20.91
C VAL A 169 2.78 9.09 -21.47
N LYS A 170 2.41 7.89 -21.89
CA LYS A 170 3.33 6.83 -22.32
C LYS A 170 3.56 6.81 -23.83
N SER A 171 2.82 7.61 -24.59
CA SER A 171 2.97 7.64 -26.05
C SER A 171 2.63 8.99 -26.67
N SER A 172 3.13 9.21 -27.89
CA SER A 172 2.72 10.36 -28.69
C SER A 172 1.23 10.36 -29.04
N GLY A 173 0.60 9.17 -29.11
CA GLY A 173 -0.84 9.04 -29.39
C GLY A 173 -1.69 9.54 -28.23
N GLU A 174 -1.28 9.21 -27.01
CA GLU A 174 -1.89 9.64 -25.76
C GLU A 174 -1.72 11.15 -25.55
N ASN A 175 -0.51 11.67 -25.72
CA ASN A 175 -0.26 13.11 -25.66
C ASN A 175 -1.13 13.89 -26.66
N GLN A 176 -1.33 13.33 -27.87
CA GLN A 176 -2.18 13.94 -28.88
C GLN A 176 -3.66 13.85 -28.50
N PHE A 177 -4.10 12.72 -27.92
CA PHE A 177 -5.48 12.56 -27.43
C PHE A 177 -5.80 13.60 -26.35
N ILE A 178 -4.92 13.76 -25.35
CA ILE A 178 -5.05 14.73 -24.27
C ILE A 178 -5.12 16.15 -24.85
N HIS A 179 -4.19 16.49 -25.74
CA HIS A 179 -4.20 17.80 -26.41
C HIS A 179 -5.53 18.06 -27.14
N ASP A 180 -5.97 17.15 -28.01
CA ASP A 180 -7.09 17.38 -28.91
C ASP A 180 -8.47 17.30 -28.24
N ASN A 181 -8.61 16.45 -27.22
CA ASN A 181 -9.90 16.12 -26.62
C ASN A 181 -10.06 16.65 -25.19
N ILE A 182 -8.96 16.86 -24.46
CA ILE A 182 -8.99 17.37 -23.08
C ILE A 182 -8.75 18.87 -23.06
N LEU A 183 -7.66 19.33 -23.69
CA LEU A 183 -7.20 20.72 -23.58
C LEU A 183 -7.90 21.69 -24.55
N ILE A 184 -8.09 21.32 -25.82
CA ILE A 184 -8.68 22.24 -26.82
C ILE A 184 -10.15 22.56 -26.53
N GLY A 185 -10.48 23.85 -26.49
CA GLY A 185 -11.87 24.35 -26.47
C GLY A 185 -12.53 24.42 -25.09
N ASN A 186 -11.83 23.95 -24.05
CA ASN A 186 -12.34 23.94 -22.67
C ASN A 186 -11.64 24.98 -21.76
N THR A 187 -10.60 25.64 -22.25
CA THR A 187 -9.70 26.51 -21.46
C THR A 187 -9.59 27.91 -22.05
N ASP A 188 -10.56 28.35 -22.87
CA ASP A 188 -10.53 29.58 -23.69
C ASP A 188 -10.39 30.88 -22.84
N GLN A 189 -9.18 31.16 -22.36
CA GLN A 189 -8.77 32.42 -21.74
C GLN A 189 -7.68 33.07 -22.63
N PRO A 190 -8.06 33.97 -23.55
CA PRO A 190 -7.17 34.48 -24.60
C PRO A 190 -6.02 35.40 -24.13
N SER A 191 -5.80 35.57 -22.83
CA SER A 191 -4.79 36.49 -22.27
C SER A 191 -3.69 35.84 -21.45
N VAL A 192 -3.73 34.53 -21.20
CA VAL A 192 -2.84 33.84 -20.26
C VAL A 192 -2.44 32.47 -20.79
N ALA A 193 -1.19 32.07 -20.56
CA ALA A 193 -0.69 30.75 -20.93
C ALA A 193 -1.14 29.75 -19.87
N ASP A 194 -1.98 28.79 -20.24
CA ASP A 194 -2.46 27.76 -19.32
C ASP A 194 -1.44 26.63 -19.23
N GLU A 195 -1.30 26.05 -18.04
CA GLU A 195 -0.43 24.92 -17.75
C GLU A 195 -1.21 23.90 -16.92
N PHE A 196 -0.99 22.62 -17.21
CA PHE A 196 -1.73 21.52 -16.62
C PHE A 196 -0.77 20.53 -15.98
N PHE A 197 -0.79 20.40 -14.66
CA PHE A 197 -0.02 19.39 -13.95
C PHE A 197 -0.40 17.98 -14.42
N ILE A 198 0.61 17.17 -14.69
CA ILE A 198 0.49 15.75 -15.01
C ILE A 198 1.37 14.95 -14.03
N GLY A 199 1.22 13.63 -14.01
CA GLY A 199 1.82 12.75 -13.00
C GLY A 199 3.33 12.53 -13.12
N GLY A 200 4.04 13.37 -13.88
CA GLY A 200 5.49 13.27 -14.01
C GLY A 200 6.20 13.97 -12.84
N TYR A 201 7.18 13.30 -12.24
CA TYR A 201 7.91 13.81 -11.08
C TYR A 201 9.40 13.40 -11.14
N ASP A 202 10.29 14.31 -10.76
CA ASP A 202 11.74 14.13 -10.68
C ASP A 202 12.18 14.09 -9.20
N SER A 203 12.24 12.89 -8.63
CA SER A 203 12.84 12.69 -7.31
C SER A 203 14.36 12.48 -7.41
N LEU A 204 14.80 11.72 -8.43
CA LEU A 204 16.17 11.25 -8.69
C LEU A 204 16.38 10.96 -10.21
N GLY A 205 15.52 11.50 -11.05
CA GLY A 205 15.27 11.18 -12.45
C GLY A 205 13.76 11.28 -12.75
N TRP A 206 13.39 11.72 -13.97
CA TRP A 206 11.98 11.82 -14.38
C TRP A 206 11.29 10.46 -14.42
N GLY A 207 10.15 10.35 -13.73
CA GLY A 207 9.29 9.16 -13.74
C GLY A 207 7.80 9.50 -13.58
N TRP A 208 6.92 8.53 -13.83
CA TRP A 208 5.48 8.66 -13.57
C TRP A 208 5.14 8.23 -12.14
N ILE A 209 4.22 8.95 -11.48
CA ILE A 209 3.74 8.62 -10.11
C ILE A 209 3.08 7.25 -9.99
N THR A 210 2.67 6.64 -11.10
CA THR A 210 2.07 5.30 -11.17
C THR A 210 3.12 4.18 -11.23
N GLY A 211 4.40 4.52 -11.44
CA GLY A 211 5.47 3.55 -11.69
C GLY A 211 5.53 3.02 -13.13
N GLU A 212 4.70 3.54 -14.04
CA GLU A 212 4.78 3.22 -15.47
C GLU A 212 6.09 3.75 -16.10
N SER A 213 6.57 3.12 -17.18
CA SER A 213 7.87 3.50 -17.78
C SER A 213 7.89 4.92 -18.37
N PHE A 214 8.89 5.74 -18.04
CA PHE A 214 9.10 7.08 -18.60
C PHE A 214 9.93 7.07 -19.91
N ASN A 215 9.42 6.39 -20.95
CA ASN A 215 10.12 6.24 -22.24
C ASN A 215 9.72 7.27 -23.31
N PHE A 216 8.54 7.86 -23.18
CA PHE A 216 8.06 8.92 -24.06
C PHE A 216 8.22 10.25 -23.34
N THR A 217 8.76 11.24 -24.04
CA THR A 217 8.84 12.61 -23.53
C THR A 217 8.37 13.60 -24.58
N ASN A 218 7.64 14.64 -24.16
CA ASN A 218 7.25 15.74 -25.03
C ASN A 218 7.71 17.12 -24.51
N TRP A 219 8.92 17.19 -23.95
CA TRP A 219 9.54 18.43 -23.47
C TRP A 219 9.50 19.56 -24.51
N GLU A 220 9.17 20.77 -24.07
CA GLU A 220 9.39 21.97 -24.86
C GLU A 220 10.90 22.14 -25.18
N SER A 221 11.20 22.82 -26.28
CA SER A 221 12.57 23.16 -26.65
C SER A 221 13.27 23.98 -25.57
N GLY A 222 14.11 23.33 -24.76
CA GLY A 222 14.85 23.96 -23.67
C GLY A 222 14.61 23.29 -22.33
N GLU A 223 13.54 22.49 -22.25
CA GLU A 223 13.14 21.73 -21.08
C GLU A 223 13.65 20.27 -21.15
N PRO A 224 13.82 19.60 -19.99
CA PRO A 224 13.70 20.16 -18.64
C PRO A 224 14.87 21.10 -18.31
N SER A 225 14.59 22.25 -17.68
CA SER A 225 15.57 23.29 -17.33
C SER A 225 16.09 23.18 -15.89
N GLY A 226 15.47 22.33 -15.07
CA GLY A 226 15.83 22.00 -13.70
C GLY A 226 15.32 23.01 -12.67
N ASP A 227 14.22 23.70 -12.95
CA ASP A 227 13.63 24.71 -12.06
C ASP A 227 12.46 24.17 -11.19
N GLY A 228 12.10 22.90 -11.34
CA GLY A 228 11.30 22.17 -10.36
C GLY A 228 11.18 20.66 -10.61
N ALA A 229 10.55 19.96 -9.68
CA ALA A 229 10.48 18.50 -9.67
C ALA A 229 9.19 17.92 -10.28
N ALA A 230 8.23 18.73 -10.73
CA ALA A 230 6.97 18.26 -11.30
C ALA A 230 6.86 18.58 -12.79
N ILE A 231 6.05 17.84 -13.54
CA ILE A 231 5.76 18.13 -14.96
C ILE A 231 4.42 18.87 -15.10
N ALA A 232 4.44 19.96 -15.86
CA ALA A 232 3.25 20.61 -16.39
C ALA A 232 3.23 20.53 -17.92
N MET A 233 2.04 20.29 -18.48
CA MET A 233 1.77 20.31 -19.91
C MET A 233 1.16 21.65 -20.32
N TRP A 234 1.69 22.27 -21.37
CA TRP A 234 1.14 23.50 -21.91
C TRP A 234 -0.27 23.34 -22.47
N GLY A 235 -1.16 24.25 -22.10
CA GLY A 235 -2.53 24.34 -22.60
C GLY A 235 -2.64 24.88 -24.04
N ALA A 236 -3.87 24.81 -24.57
CA ALA A 236 -4.21 25.19 -25.94
C ALA A 236 -4.00 26.69 -26.27
N SER A 237 -3.84 27.54 -25.25
CA SER A 237 -3.60 28.98 -25.36
C SER A 237 -2.16 29.33 -25.76
N THR A 238 -1.25 28.34 -25.85
CA THR A 238 0.17 28.55 -26.18
C THR A 238 0.54 28.02 -27.58
N VAL A 239 1.66 28.49 -28.12
CA VAL A 239 2.21 27.95 -29.40
C VAL A 239 2.83 26.56 -29.24
N ASN A 240 3.03 26.12 -27.99
CA ASN A 240 3.67 24.86 -27.62
C ASN A 240 2.67 23.91 -26.95
N ALA A 241 1.37 24.08 -27.24
CA ALA A 241 0.31 23.29 -26.62
C ALA A 241 0.62 21.78 -26.67
N GLY A 242 0.43 21.11 -25.54
CA GLY A 242 0.73 19.68 -25.35
C GLY A 242 2.19 19.36 -25.06
N GLN A 243 3.13 20.31 -25.14
CA GLN A 243 4.53 20.12 -24.72
C GLN A 243 4.71 20.31 -23.22
N TRP A 244 5.81 19.78 -22.67
CA TRP A 244 6.04 19.69 -21.23
C TRP A 244 7.07 20.71 -20.75
N ASN A 245 6.87 21.18 -19.53
CA ASN A 245 7.76 22.03 -18.76
C ASN A 245 7.97 21.44 -17.36
N ASP A 246 9.18 21.54 -16.80
CA ASP A 246 9.38 21.26 -15.38
C ASP A 246 9.00 22.47 -14.54
N VAL A 247 8.44 22.21 -13.35
CA VAL A 247 7.84 23.23 -12.49
C VAL A 247 7.95 22.81 -11.02
N PRO A 248 8.00 23.76 -10.06
CA PRO A 248 8.01 23.43 -8.64
C PRO A 248 6.80 22.60 -8.20
N GLU A 249 7.02 21.63 -7.32
CA GLU A 249 5.99 20.70 -6.86
C GLU A 249 5.16 21.22 -5.68
N ASP A 250 5.76 22.05 -4.83
CA ASP A 250 5.22 22.50 -3.54
C ASP A 250 4.78 23.97 -3.55
N THR A 251 5.07 24.68 -4.64
CA THR A 251 4.79 26.09 -4.81
C THR A 251 4.25 26.34 -6.21
N LEU A 252 3.38 27.35 -6.33
CA LEU A 252 2.95 27.78 -7.65
C LEU A 252 4.16 28.44 -8.38
N PRO A 253 4.48 28.03 -9.62
CA PRO A 253 5.53 28.63 -10.44
C PRO A 253 5.56 30.16 -10.40
N PRO A 254 6.72 30.84 -10.52
CA PRO A 254 6.82 32.31 -10.47
C PRO A 254 5.96 33.04 -11.52
N HIS A 255 5.58 32.35 -12.59
CA HIS A 255 4.68 32.85 -13.65
C HIS A 255 3.18 32.74 -13.30
N SER A 256 2.82 32.13 -12.15
CA SER A 256 1.45 31.91 -11.64
C SER A 256 0.66 33.18 -11.29
N THR A 257 1.28 34.36 -11.33
CA THR A 257 0.53 35.63 -11.15
C THR A 257 -0.42 35.94 -12.32
N ILE A 258 -0.35 35.14 -13.39
CA ILE A 258 -1.22 35.23 -14.57
C ILE A 258 -1.69 33.86 -15.11
N SER A 259 -1.09 32.71 -14.77
CA SER A 259 -1.48 31.40 -15.32
C SER A 259 -2.47 30.63 -14.43
N GLN A 260 -3.48 29.99 -15.04
CA GLN A 260 -4.33 28.99 -14.37
C GLN A 260 -3.55 27.66 -14.37
N LEU A 261 -3.14 27.20 -13.20
CA LEU A 261 -2.43 25.93 -12.99
C LEU A 261 -3.41 24.87 -12.51
N TRP A 262 -4.02 24.21 -13.48
CA TRP A 262 -4.95 23.10 -13.26
C TRP A 262 -4.21 21.78 -13.36
N ALA A 263 -4.91 20.66 -13.19
CA ALA A 263 -4.31 19.34 -13.35
C ALA A 263 -5.14 18.47 -14.28
N ILE A 264 -4.49 17.49 -14.91
CA ILE A 264 -5.18 16.43 -15.64
C ILE A 264 -5.18 15.19 -14.76
N VAL A 265 -6.37 14.65 -14.51
CA VAL A 265 -6.56 13.39 -13.79
C VAL A 265 -6.90 12.29 -14.78
N GLU A 266 -6.42 11.09 -14.51
CA GLU A 266 -6.67 9.87 -15.25
C GLU A 266 -7.31 8.81 -14.34
N PHE A 267 -8.23 8.02 -14.91
CA PHE A 267 -8.89 6.89 -14.26
C PHE A 267 -8.81 5.65 -15.15
N GLY A 268 -8.21 4.59 -14.63
CA GLY A 268 -7.99 3.32 -15.32
C GLY A 268 -6.83 2.57 -14.66
N GLU A 269 -6.73 1.27 -14.89
CA GLU A 269 -5.61 0.47 -14.37
C GLU A 269 -4.28 0.94 -14.95
N PRO A 270 -3.34 1.48 -14.13
CA PRO A 270 -2.03 1.84 -14.65
C PRO A 270 -1.35 0.60 -15.25
N ASP A 271 -0.66 0.76 -16.37
CA ASP A 271 0.02 -0.34 -17.05
C ASP A 271 1.31 -0.71 -16.32
N THR A 272 1.13 -1.36 -15.18
CA THR A 272 2.17 -1.86 -14.28
C THR A 272 2.69 -3.23 -14.71
N THR A 273 2.32 -3.71 -15.91
CA THR A 273 2.76 -5.03 -16.42
C THR A 273 4.26 -5.10 -16.74
N THR A 274 4.97 -3.99 -16.53
CA THR A 274 6.43 -3.89 -16.41
C THR A 274 6.81 -2.89 -15.30
N ILE A 275 6.96 -3.37 -14.05
CA ILE A 275 7.58 -2.65 -12.93
C ILE A 275 9.11 -2.65 -13.15
N VAL A 276 9.95 -1.59 -13.13
CA VAL A 276 9.91 -0.14 -13.39
C VAL A 276 11.33 0.26 -13.85
N PRO A 277 11.57 1.03 -14.93
CA PRO A 277 12.91 1.55 -15.27
C PRO A 277 13.37 2.76 -14.42
N ASP A 278 12.45 3.53 -13.83
CA ASP A 278 12.76 4.79 -13.12
C ASP A 278 13.06 4.62 -11.61
N THR A 279 12.70 3.47 -11.02
CA THR A 279 13.18 3.12 -9.68
C THR A 279 14.62 2.64 -9.73
N LEU A 280 15.12 2.18 -10.88
CA LEU A 280 16.46 1.63 -11.03
C LEU A 280 17.43 2.69 -11.57
N ILE A 281 18.12 3.38 -10.67
CA ILE A 281 19.10 4.39 -11.03
C ILE A 281 20.54 3.85 -10.96
N ASN A 282 21.45 4.50 -11.68
CA ASN A 282 22.89 4.24 -11.65
C ASN A 282 23.25 2.75 -11.86
N LEU A 283 22.74 2.18 -12.94
CA LEU A 283 23.02 0.80 -13.34
C LEU A 283 24.43 0.68 -13.96
N VAL A 284 25.32 -0.06 -13.31
CA VAL A 284 26.74 -0.20 -13.67
C VAL A 284 27.16 -1.66 -13.65
N GLN A 285 27.88 -2.12 -14.67
CA GLN A 285 28.46 -3.46 -14.70
C GLN A 285 29.81 -3.52 -14.00
N TRP A 286 30.05 -4.56 -13.20
CA TRP A 286 31.39 -4.89 -12.71
C TRP A 286 32.06 -5.92 -13.61
N SER A 287 32.70 -5.46 -14.69
CA SER A 287 33.24 -6.37 -15.70
C SER A 287 34.40 -7.23 -15.17
N SER A 288 34.43 -8.51 -15.57
CA SER A 288 35.56 -9.42 -15.32
C SER A 288 36.88 -8.94 -15.95
N LEU A 289 36.83 -8.09 -16.97
CA LEU A 289 38.01 -7.41 -17.53
C LEU A 289 38.64 -6.41 -16.54
N GLU A 290 37.85 -5.91 -15.60
CA GLU A 290 38.25 -4.99 -14.53
C GLU A 290 38.38 -5.71 -13.17
N GLY A 291 38.30 -7.04 -13.18
CA GLY A 291 38.43 -7.90 -12.00
C GLY A 291 37.11 -8.27 -11.32
N GLY A 292 35.96 -7.97 -11.93
CA GLY A 292 34.63 -8.26 -11.40
C GLY A 292 34.02 -9.60 -11.81
N ASN A 293 32.73 -9.74 -11.54
CA ASN A 293 31.91 -10.94 -11.76
C ASN A 293 31.03 -10.85 -13.02
N ASP A 294 31.18 -9.80 -13.83
CA ASP A 294 30.31 -9.48 -14.98
C ASP A 294 28.84 -9.20 -14.62
N HIS A 295 28.50 -9.07 -13.34
CA HIS A 295 27.15 -8.70 -12.88
C HIS A 295 26.91 -7.20 -13.02
N TRP A 296 25.65 -6.80 -13.05
CA TRP A 296 25.19 -5.41 -13.06
C TRP A 296 24.62 -5.02 -11.71
N TYR A 297 24.92 -3.82 -11.24
CA TYR A 297 24.44 -3.29 -9.96
C TYR A 297 23.75 -1.96 -10.19
N GLY A 298 22.63 -1.73 -9.50
CA GLY A 298 21.91 -0.46 -9.54
C GLY A 298 21.24 -0.16 -8.21
N ILE A 299 20.61 1.00 -8.11
CA ILE A 299 19.91 1.46 -6.90
C ILE A 299 18.42 1.44 -7.17
N ILE A 300 17.66 0.77 -6.31
CA ILE A 300 16.21 0.92 -6.20
C ILE A 300 15.95 2.17 -5.35
N SER A 301 15.46 3.23 -5.99
CA SER A 301 15.46 4.61 -5.50
C SER A 301 14.19 5.02 -4.74
N ILE A 302 13.33 4.05 -4.43
CA ILE A 302 12.13 4.23 -3.60
C ILE A 302 12.39 3.79 -2.16
N VAL A 303 11.73 4.43 -1.19
CA VAL A 303 11.88 4.10 0.24
C VAL A 303 10.79 3.12 0.64
N GLN A 304 11.20 1.90 0.96
CA GLN A 304 10.34 0.79 1.40
C GLN A 304 11.10 -0.09 2.40
N PRO A 305 10.41 -0.85 3.29
CA PRO A 305 11.05 -1.87 4.12
C PRO A 305 11.80 -2.92 3.30
N TRP A 306 12.77 -3.60 3.90
CA TRP A 306 13.62 -4.57 3.21
C TRP A 306 12.83 -5.64 2.46
N ASN A 307 11.75 -6.15 3.06
CA ASN A 307 10.94 -7.21 2.44
C ASN A 307 10.26 -6.75 1.14
N GLU A 308 9.80 -5.51 1.09
CA GLU A 308 9.24 -4.91 -0.11
C GLU A 308 10.33 -4.62 -1.14
N GLN A 309 11.50 -4.14 -0.73
CA GLN A 309 12.66 -3.92 -1.62
C GLN A 309 13.14 -5.21 -2.27
N ARG A 310 13.09 -6.34 -1.56
CA ARG A 310 13.38 -7.66 -2.12
C ARG A 310 12.38 -8.02 -3.21
N ILE A 311 11.08 -7.87 -2.96
CA ILE A 311 10.02 -8.18 -3.93
C ILE A 311 10.20 -7.31 -5.18
N LEU A 312 10.50 -6.02 -5.00
CA LEU A 312 10.78 -5.08 -6.09
C LEU A 312 12.00 -5.52 -6.89
N ALA A 313 13.10 -5.89 -6.24
CA ALA A 313 14.29 -6.39 -6.92
C ALA A 313 14.00 -7.62 -7.78
N GLU A 314 13.21 -8.57 -7.26
CA GLU A 314 12.80 -9.80 -7.96
C GLU A 314 11.92 -9.55 -9.20
N GLN A 315 11.25 -8.39 -9.26
CA GLN A 315 10.43 -7.98 -10.40
C GLN A 315 11.23 -7.28 -11.50
N LEU A 316 12.46 -6.85 -11.22
CA LEU A 316 13.33 -6.22 -12.21
C LEU A 316 13.99 -7.26 -13.11
N GLU A 317 14.25 -6.90 -14.37
CA GLU A 317 15.00 -7.73 -15.32
C GLU A 317 16.04 -6.87 -16.05
N HIS A 318 17.26 -7.38 -16.18
CA HIS A 318 18.29 -6.76 -17.01
C HIS A 318 19.03 -7.81 -17.84
N ASN A 319 19.06 -7.62 -19.16
CA ASN A 319 19.73 -8.53 -20.11
C ASN A 319 19.29 -10.01 -20.02
N GLY A 320 18.08 -10.30 -19.54
CA GLY A 320 17.57 -11.66 -19.38
C GLY A 320 17.78 -12.27 -17.99
N ASP A 321 18.44 -11.55 -17.09
CA ASP A 321 18.62 -11.95 -15.68
C ASP A 321 17.61 -11.20 -14.80
N SER A 322 16.94 -11.92 -13.91
CA SER A 322 16.08 -11.33 -12.87
C SER A 322 16.94 -10.67 -11.79
N GLY A 323 16.47 -9.53 -11.28
CA GLY A 323 17.15 -8.81 -10.21
C GLY A 323 17.00 -9.50 -8.85
N TYR A 324 17.94 -9.20 -7.96
CA TYR A 324 17.89 -9.56 -6.55
C TYR A 324 18.66 -8.54 -5.73
N LEU A 325 18.35 -8.38 -4.43
CA LEU A 325 19.13 -7.48 -3.58
C LEU A 325 20.60 -7.93 -3.55
N ALA A 326 21.51 -6.97 -3.76
CA ALA A 326 22.90 -7.23 -4.06
C ALA A 326 23.62 -7.99 -2.95
N THR A 327 24.53 -8.88 -3.33
CA THR A 327 25.40 -9.62 -2.44
C THR A 327 26.81 -9.06 -2.50
N ILE A 328 27.60 -9.27 -1.44
CA ILE A 328 28.98 -8.81 -1.38
C ILE A 328 29.85 -9.93 -0.82
N THR A 329 30.55 -10.64 -1.69
CA THR A 329 31.32 -11.84 -1.38
C THR A 329 32.82 -11.58 -1.22
N SER A 330 33.28 -10.35 -1.51
CA SER A 330 34.69 -9.97 -1.47
C SER A 330 34.92 -8.50 -1.10
N PRO A 331 36.12 -8.15 -0.59
CA PRO A 331 36.47 -6.76 -0.35
C PRO A 331 36.57 -5.92 -1.63
N GLU A 332 36.94 -6.53 -2.76
CA GLU A 332 36.97 -5.86 -4.06
C GLU A 332 35.56 -5.47 -4.54
N GLU A 333 34.57 -6.33 -4.31
CA GLU A 333 33.16 -6.07 -4.62
C GLU A 333 32.57 -4.95 -3.74
N ASN A 334 32.86 -4.98 -2.44
CA ASN A 334 32.46 -3.90 -1.53
C ASN A 334 33.04 -2.55 -1.97
N GLN A 335 34.30 -2.55 -2.43
CA GLN A 335 34.96 -1.35 -2.93
C GLN A 335 34.35 -0.90 -4.27
N PHE A 336 34.01 -1.82 -5.16
CA PHE A 336 33.32 -1.50 -6.41
C PHE A 336 31.96 -0.82 -6.16
N ILE A 337 31.15 -1.39 -5.27
CA ILE A 337 29.86 -0.81 -4.86
C ILE A 337 30.06 0.57 -4.25
N TYR A 338 31.04 0.73 -3.35
CA TYR A 338 31.34 2.03 -2.78
C TYR A 338 31.69 3.07 -3.85
N ASP A 339 32.65 2.77 -4.74
CA ASP A 339 33.17 3.74 -5.71
C ASP A 339 32.20 4.07 -6.85
N ASN A 340 31.37 3.11 -7.28
CA ASN A 340 30.57 3.21 -8.50
C ASN A 340 29.05 3.27 -8.25
N ILE A 341 28.58 2.76 -7.10
CA ILE A 341 27.17 2.78 -6.75
C ILE A 341 26.88 3.89 -5.74
N LEU A 342 27.62 3.93 -4.63
CA LEU A 342 27.32 4.85 -3.52
C LEU A 342 27.83 6.28 -3.77
N VAL A 343 29.05 6.44 -4.29
CA VAL A 343 29.68 7.76 -4.46
C VAL A 343 29.05 8.53 -5.62
N GLY A 344 28.61 9.77 -5.34
CA GLY A 344 28.13 10.72 -6.36
C GLY A 344 26.64 10.61 -6.70
N ASN A 345 25.95 9.61 -6.15
CA ASN A 345 24.53 9.35 -6.41
C ASN A 345 23.63 9.68 -5.20
N THR A 346 24.23 9.92 -4.03
CA THR A 346 23.55 10.39 -2.81
C THR A 346 23.82 11.89 -2.63
N GLY A 347 23.03 12.74 -3.29
CA GLY A 347 23.25 14.20 -3.37
C GLY A 347 23.06 14.99 -2.06
N GLN A 348 23.05 14.35 -0.89
CA GLN A 348 22.67 14.99 0.37
C GLN A 348 23.87 15.32 1.27
N PRO A 349 24.21 16.61 1.48
CA PRO A 349 25.36 17.02 2.29
C PRO A 349 25.13 17.00 3.81
N SER A 350 23.92 16.71 4.30
CA SER A 350 23.55 16.83 5.72
C SER A 350 22.85 15.62 6.34
N VAL A 351 22.74 14.51 5.61
CA VAL A 351 21.99 13.31 6.02
C VAL A 351 22.86 12.07 5.77
N ALA A 352 22.77 11.10 6.68
CA ALA A 352 23.34 9.77 6.47
C ALA A 352 22.35 8.92 5.69
N ASP A 353 22.74 8.44 4.51
CA ASP A 353 21.96 7.50 3.71
C ASP A 353 22.41 6.06 4.00
N GLU A 354 21.50 5.10 3.89
CA GLU A 354 21.75 3.66 4.00
C GLU A 354 21.09 2.95 2.82
N PHE A 355 21.63 1.78 2.47
CA PHE A 355 21.14 0.99 1.36
C PHE A 355 21.00 -0.47 1.77
N TYR A 356 19.82 -1.05 1.56
CA TYR A 356 19.61 -2.47 1.77
C TYR A 356 20.43 -3.33 0.81
N LEU A 357 20.97 -4.42 1.34
CA LEU A 357 21.65 -5.50 0.63
C LEU A 357 20.89 -6.81 0.83
N GLY A 358 21.23 -7.84 0.06
CA GLY A 358 20.61 -9.17 0.13
C GLY A 358 20.98 -10.00 1.36
N GLY A 359 21.49 -9.40 2.43
CA GLY A 359 21.88 -10.11 3.65
C GLY A 359 20.74 -10.19 4.65
N LEU A 360 20.51 -11.37 5.23
CA LEU A 360 19.54 -11.60 6.29
C LEU A 360 20.12 -12.42 7.43
N ASP A 361 19.75 -12.08 8.67
CA ASP A 361 20.01 -12.87 9.88
C ASP A 361 18.77 -13.68 10.29
N SER A 362 18.57 -14.83 9.63
CA SER A 362 17.48 -15.75 10.00
C SER A 362 17.88 -16.77 11.07
N ILE A 363 19.15 -17.23 11.03
CA ILE A 363 19.75 -18.25 11.93
C ILE A 363 21.28 -18.03 12.02
N GLY A 364 21.74 -16.82 11.76
CA GLY A 364 23.07 -16.44 11.31
C GLY A 364 23.00 -15.76 9.93
N TRP A 365 23.83 -14.75 9.74
CA TRP A 365 23.92 -13.97 8.50
C TRP A 365 24.17 -14.85 7.27
N GLY A 366 23.38 -14.62 6.22
CA GLY A 366 23.52 -15.26 4.92
C GLY A 366 22.98 -14.40 3.79
N TRP A 367 23.48 -14.65 2.57
CA TRP A 367 22.97 -14.03 1.36
C TRP A 367 21.67 -14.70 0.88
N ILE A 368 20.73 -13.90 0.37
CA ILE A 368 19.43 -14.38 -0.16
C ILE A 368 19.57 -15.26 -1.38
N ASN A 369 20.62 -15.04 -2.18
CA ASN A 369 20.87 -15.88 -3.32
C ASN A 369 21.31 -17.26 -2.83
N GLY A 370 22.28 -17.37 -1.92
CA GLY A 370 22.83 -18.66 -1.55
C GLY A 370 24.33 -18.75 -1.46
N GLU A 371 25.02 -17.69 -1.88
CA GLU A 371 26.47 -17.60 -1.85
C GLU A 371 27.03 -17.72 -0.42
N GLU A 372 28.31 -18.10 -0.33
CA GLU A 372 28.98 -18.23 0.97
C GLU A 372 29.09 -16.85 1.65
N PHE A 373 28.54 -16.73 2.85
CA PHE A 373 28.69 -15.55 3.70
C PHE A 373 30.04 -15.55 4.41
N GLY A 374 31.14 -15.49 3.63
CA GLY A 374 32.52 -15.61 4.13
C GLY A 374 33.26 -14.27 4.30
N TYR A 375 32.90 -13.26 3.52
CA TYR A 375 33.41 -11.89 3.66
C TYR A 375 32.44 -11.07 4.50
N THR A 376 32.98 -10.22 5.39
CA THR A 376 32.18 -9.26 6.15
C THR A 376 32.85 -7.89 6.22
N ASN A 377 32.03 -6.84 6.21
CA ASN A 377 32.49 -5.46 6.35
C ASN A 377 31.64 -4.66 7.36
N TRP A 378 31.30 -5.28 8.48
CA TRP A 378 30.54 -4.65 9.57
C TRP A 378 31.18 -3.36 10.07
N ASP A 379 30.34 -2.36 10.36
CA ASP A 379 30.74 -1.17 11.07
C ASP A 379 31.16 -1.51 12.52
N SER A 380 31.89 -0.61 13.16
CA SER A 380 32.45 -0.83 14.50
C SER A 380 31.35 -0.97 15.55
N GLY A 381 31.01 -2.21 15.90
CA GLY A 381 29.97 -2.52 16.88
C GLY A 381 28.87 -3.40 16.29
N GLU A 382 28.85 -3.53 14.97
CA GLU A 382 27.88 -4.33 14.22
C GLU A 382 28.38 -5.76 13.97
N PRO A 383 27.46 -6.71 13.75
CA PRO A 383 26.02 -6.57 13.96
C PRO A 383 25.67 -6.50 15.47
N ASN A 384 24.72 -5.63 15.84
CA ASN A 384 24.34 -5.38 17.23
C ASN A 384 23.02 -6.07 17.65
N GLY A 385 22.25 -6.58 16.69
CA GLY A 385 21.02 -7.34 16.88
C GLY A 385 19.75 -6.48 17.00
N ASP A 386 19.76 -5.24 16.48
CA ASP A 386 18.60 -4.36 16.38
C ASP A 386 17.80 -4.56 15.08
N GLY A 387 18.30 -5.42 14.19
CA GLY A 387 17.67 -5.79 12.93
C GLY A 387 17.96 -7.22 12.47
N SER A 388 17.24 -7.66 11.43
CA SER A 388 17.47 -8.94 10.75
C SER A 388 17.87 -8.77 9.29
N ALA A 389 17.90 -7.55 8.76
CA ALA A 389 18.29 -7.22 7.40
C ALA A 389 19.63 -6.47 7.35
N LEU A 390 20.42 -6.70 6.31
CA LEU A 390 21.73 -6.08 6.13
C LEU A 390 21.59 -4.80 5.31
N ALA A 391 22.19 -3.72 5.78
CA ALA A 391 22.34 -2.47 5.04
C ALA A 391 23.82 -2.04 4.96
N ILE A 392 24.15 -1.20 3.97
CA ILE A 392 25.46 -0.56 3.81
C ILE A 392 25.31 0.96 3.92
N TRP A 393 26.21 1.59 4.67
CA TRP A 393 26.24 3.05 4.83
C TRP A 393 26.62 3.75 3.51
N GLY A 394 25.82 4.73 3.12
CA GLY A 394 26.03 5.57 1.93
C GLY A 394 27.22 6.53 2.05
N ALA A 395 27.62 7.14 0.93
CA ALA A 395 28.85 7.94 0.80
C ALA A 395 28.89 9.21 1.70
N SER A 396 27.73 9.72 2.10
CA SER A 396 27.61 10.89 3.00
C SER A 396 27.80 10.55 4.50
N ASN A 397 27.91 9.27 4.87
CA ASN A 397 28.15 8.84 6.25
C ASN A 397 29.66 8.75 6.58
N GLY A 398 30.05 9.04 7.83
CA GLY A 398 31.44 8.87 8.29
C GLY A 398 31.95 7.42 8.26
N ASN A 399 31.01 6.45 8.22
CA ASN A 399 31.23 5.02 8.16
C ASN A 399 30.83 4.44 6.80
N ALA A 400 30.87 5.26 5.74
CA ALA A 400 30.46 4.87 4.40
C ALA A 400 31.16 3.58 3.92
N GLY A 401 30.38 2.69 3.30
CA GLY A 401 30.83 1.40 2.81
C GLY A 401 30.90 0.28 3.85
N TYR A 402 30.69 0.55 5.14
CA TYR A 402 30.55 -0.46 6.19
C TYR A 402 29.09 -0.89 6.39
N TRP A 403 28.88 -2.07 6.95
CA TRP A 403 27.57 -2.71 7.08
C TRP A 403 26.93 -2.49 8.44
N ASN A 404 25.60 -2.47 8.46
CA ASN A 404 24.73 -2.32 9.62
C ASN A 404 23.61 -3.38 9.58
N ASP A 405 23.09 -3.78 10.73
CA ASP A 405 21.83 -4.53 10.81
C ASP A 405 20.65 -3.59 11.06
N VAL A 406 19.54 -3.84 10.38
CA VAL A 406 18.36 -2.98 10.37
C VAL A 406 17.06 -3.81 10.33
N PRO A 407 15.92 -3.29 10.81
CA PRO A 407 14.65 -4.00 10.75
C PRO A 407 14.25 -4.42 9.32
N GLU A 408 13.75 -5.65 9.20
CA GLU A 408 13.32 -6.24 7.91
C GLU A 408 11.94 -5.73 7.47
N ASP A 409 10.98 -5.64 8.40
CA ASP A 409 9.55 -5.41 8.11
C ASP A 409 9.10 -3.95 8.32
N THR A 410 9.97 -3.11 8.85
CA THR A 410 9.63 -1.71 9.18
C THR A 410 10.75 -0.80 8.73
N LEU A 411 10.43 0.44 8.34
CA LEU A 411 11.46 1.46 8.15
C LEU A 411 12.21 1.68 9.48
N PRO A 412 13.55 1.72 9.47
CA PRO A 412 14.34 1.98 10.67
C PRO A 412 13.93 3.31 11.34
N PRO A 413 14.07 3.42 12.68
CA PRO A 413 13.68 4.61 13.42
C PRO A 413 14.42 5.90 13.02
N HIS A 414 15.48 5.79 12.21
CA HIS A 414 16.21 6.92 11.62
C HIS A 414 15.53 7.55 10.39
N SER A 415 14.48 6.93 9.85
CA SER A 415 13.79 7.31 8.59
C SER A 415 13.09 8.67 8.57
N THR A 416 13.02 9.41 9.68
CA THR A 416 12.44 10.77 9.67
C THR A 416 13.37 11.82 9.08
N ILE A 417 14.63 11.46 8.81
CA ILE A 417 15.65 12.33 8.23
C ILE A 417 16.59 11.63 7.25
N SER A 418 16.37 10.35 6.87
CA SER A 418 17.19 9.60 5.91
C SER A 418 16.34 8.79 4.92
N GLN A 419 16.76 8.76 3.65
CA GLN A 419 16.16 7.87 2.64
C GLN A 419 16.89 6.53 2.66
N LEU A 420 16.12 5.45 2.79
CA LEU A 420 16.62 4.08 2.79
C LEU A 420 16.25 3.43 1.46
N TRP A 421 17.25 3.32 0.59
CA TRP A 421 17.13 2.71 -0.74
C TRP A 421 17.62 1.26 -0.71
N ALA A 422 17.67 0.59 -1.84
CA ALA A 422 18.25 -0.74 -1.94
C ALA A 422 19.24 -0.84 -3.10
N ILE A 423 20.24 -1.70 -2.98
CA ILE A 423 21.11 -2.05 -4.11
C ILE A 423 20.57 -3.34 -4.70
N VAL A 424 20.30 -3.33 -6.00
CA VAL A 424 19.92 -4.52 -6.77
C VAL A 424 21.09 -4.97 -7.64
N GLU A 425 21.19 -6.27 -7.83
CA GLU A 425 22.16 -6.95 -8.65
C GLU A 425 21.46 -7.81 -9.70
N PHE A 426 22.04 -7.87 -10.90
CA PHE A 426 21.61 -8.71 -12.02
C PHE A 426 22.80 -9.54 -12.51
N GLY A 427 22.66 -10.86 -12.46
CA GLY A 427 23.73 -11.80 -12.78
C GLY A 427 23.32 -13.23 -12.44
N GLU A 428 24.31 -14.14 -12.34
CA GLU A 428 24.03 -15.54 -11.99
C GLU A 428 23.47 -15.63 -10.56
N PHE A 429 22.15 -15.81 -10.43
CA PHE A 429 21.54 -16.09 -9.13
C PHE A 429 21.90 -17.51 -8.68
N VAL A 430 22.93 -17.60 -7.84
CA VAL A 430 23.31 -18.86 -7.19
C VAL A 430 22.23 -19.22 -6.19
N VAL A 431 21.36 -20.19 -6.51
CA VAL A 431 20.31 -20.68 -5.60
C VAL A 431 20.95 -21.31 -4.34
N PRO A 432 20.36 -21.18 -3.14
CA PRO A 432 21.04 -21.57 -1.92
C PRO A 432 21.45 -23.04 -1.90
N THR A 433 22.72 -23.29 -1.58
CA THR A 433 23.34 -24.61 -1.57
C THR A 433 23.21 -25.33 -0.21
N TYR A 434 22.31 -24.88 0.65
CA TYR A 434 21.98 -25.54 1.90
C TYR A 434 20.74 -26.41 1.75
N ASP A 435 20.71 -27.53 2.49
CA ASP A 435 19.51 -28.36 2.59
C ASP A 435 18.34 -27.52 3.13
N SER A 436 17.14 -27.67 2.58
CA SER A 436 15.94 -26.97 3.05
C SER A 436 14.68 -27.83 3.11
N LEU A 437 13.72 -27.42 3.94
CA LEU A 437 12.34 -27.88 3.93
C LEU A 437 11.45 -26.83 3.26
N ILE A 438 10.57 -27.27 2.37
CA ILE A 438 9.62 -26.48 1.59
C ILE A 438 8.20 -26.95 1.96
N ILE A 439 7.25 -26.01 2.12
CA ILE A 439 5.83 -26.33 2.33
C ILE A 439 5.02 -25.57 1.27
N GLU A 440 4.70 -26.25 0.17
CA GLU A 440 4.16 -25.60 -1.04
C GLU A 440 3.10 -24.54 -0.77
N SER A 441 3.33 -23.33 -1.30
CA SER A 441 2.33 -22.27 -1.20
C SER A 441 1.07 -22.66 -1.96
N MET A 442 -0.10 -22.40 -1.37
CA MET A 442 -1.38 -22.72 -2.00
C MET A 442 -2.51 -21.82 -1.50
N THR A 443 -3.52 -21.64 -2.34
CA THR A 443 -4.84 -21.14 -1.91
C THR A 443 -5.68 -22.32 -1.45
N ALA A 444 -6.08 -22.31 -0.18
CA ALA A 444 -6.96 -23.31 0.38
C ALA A 444 -8.38 -23.16 -0.18
N THR A 445 -9.03 -24.31 -0.38
CA THR A 445 -10.46 -24.39 -0.68
C THR A 445 -11.23 -24.73 0.58
N TYR A 446 -12.53 -24.47 0.60
CA TYR A 446 -13.35 -24.92 1.71
C TYR A 446 -13.35 -26.45 1.85
N GLY A 447 -13.21 -26.93 3.09
CA GLY A 447 -13.19 -28.35 3.42
C GLY A 447 -11.78 -28.90 3.70
N SER A 448 -11.46 -30.06 3.13
CA SER A 448 -10.22 -30.80 3.39
C SER A 448 -9.16 -30.48 2.33
N ASN A 449 -8.16 -29.70 2.70
CA ASN A 449 -7.03 -29.32 1.86
C ASN A 449 -5.82 -30.23 2.09
N VAL A 450 -4.94 -30.32 1.09
CA VAL A 450 -3.71 -31.11 1.16
C VAL A 450 -2.55 -30.26 0.70
N VAL A 451 -1.56 -30.08 1.58
CA VAL A 451 -0.27 -29.44 1.24
C VAL A 451 0.84 -30.49 1.32
N SER A 452 1.79 -30.40 0.39
CA SER A 452 2.96 -31.27 0.35
C SER A 452 4.14 -30.60 1.05
N ALA A 453 4.82 -31.38 1.88
CA ALA A 453 6.11 -31.01 2.44
C ALA A 453 7.22 -31.66 1.61
N SER A 454 8.17 -30.84 1.19
CA SER A 454 9.24 -31.25 0.29
C SER A 454 10.59 -30.89 0.89
N VAL A 455 11.62 -31.63 0.52
CA VAL A 455 13.01 -31.30 0.87
C VAL A 455 13.76 -30.93 -0.38
N LYS A 456 14.66 -29.95 -0.28
CA LYS A 456 15.66 -29.64 -1.29
C LYS A 456 17.03 -29.92 -0.69
N LEU A 457 17.74 -30.86 -1.28
CA LEU A 457 18.93 -31.43 -0.68
C LEU A 457 20.16 -31.21 -1.56
N THR A 458 21.27 -30.79 -0.96
CA THR A 458 22.60 -30.75 -1.58
C THR A 458 23.43 -31.98 -1.27
N GLN A 459 22.99 -32.79 -0.31
CA GLN A 459 23.52 -34.13 -0.02
C GLN A 459 22.40 -35.12 0.36
N PRO A 460 22.57 -36.42 0.14
CA PRO A 460 21.54 -37.38 0.51
C PRO A 460 21.33 -37.46 2.03
N ILE A 461 20.07 -37.61 2.45
CA ILE A 461 19.69 -37.80 3.86
C ILE A 461 18.94 -39.13 4.04
N LYS A 462 18.99 -39.68 5.25
CA LYS A 462 18.26 -40.92 5.62
C LYS A 462 17.32 -40.73 6.82
N GLY A 463 17.15 -39.49 7.25
CA GLY A 463 16.27 -39.13 8.35
C GLY A 463 16.00 -37.64 8.41
N ALA A 464 14.84 -37.30 8.98
CA ALA A 464 14.43 -35.93 9.25
C ALA A 464 13.58 -35.87 10.53
N SER A 465 13.74 -34.82 11.31
CA SER A 465 12.89 -34.45 12.44
C SER A 465 12.37 -33.05 12.17
N ILE A 466 11.08 -32.96 11.87
CA ILE A 466 10.43 -31.81 11.25
C ILE A 466 9.35 -31.30 12.20
N PRO A 467 9.63 -30.23 12.95
CA PRO A 467 8.65 -29.53 13.76
C PRO A 467 7.99 -28.43 12.92
N ILE A 468 6.67 -28.43 12.83
CA ILE A 468 5.89 -27.47 12.05
C ILE A 468 4.91 -26.79 13.01
N LYS A 469 4.98 -25.46 13.14
CA LYS A 469 3.92 -24.73 13.84
C LYS A 469 2.67 -24.76 12.99
N VAL A 470 1.57 -25.20 13.59
CA VAL A 470 0.25 -25.12 12.98
C VAL A 470 -0.19 -23.66 13.11
N PRO A 471 -0.41 -22.96 12.00
CA PRO A 471 -0.95 -21.61 12.04
C PRO A 471 -2.35 -21.57 12.68
N GLY A 472 -2.69 -20.43 13.28
CA GLY A 472 -4.03 -20.22 13.86
C GLY A 472 -5.13 -20.36 12.79
N GLY A 473 -6.30 -20.85 13.19
CA GLY A 473 -7.44 -21.04 12.27
C GLY A 473 -7.37 -22.31 11.42
N MET A 474 -6.31 -23.12 11.54
CA MET A 474 -6.20 -24.40 10.84
C MET A 474 -6.27 -25.60 11.79
N ASN A 475 -7.05 -26.62 11.42
CA ASN A 475 -7.01 -27.92 12.10
C ASN A 475 -6.39 -28.98 11.19
N ILE A 476 -5.37 -29.63 11.72
CA ILE A 476 -4.69 -30.73 11.04
C ILE A 476 -5.55 -31.98 11.13
N LEU A 477 -6.01 -32.45 9.98
CA LEU A 477 -6.82 -33.65 9.84
C LEU A 477 -5.94 -34.91 9.80
N SER A 478 -4.84 -34.86 9.04
CA SER A 478 -3.90 -35.98 8.96
C SER A 478 -2.53 -35.55 8.46
N VAL A 479 -1.52 -36.40 8.68
CA VAL A 479 -0.22 -36.33 8.01
C VAL A 479 0.06 -37.70 7.44
N SER A 480 0.51 -37.77 6.18
CA SER A 480 0.64 -39.04 5.45
C SER A 480 1.89 -39.09 4.59
N THR A 481 2.65 -40.17 4.71
CA THR A 481 3.78 -40.51 3.82
C THR A 481 3.35 -41.38 2.65
N PHE A 482 2.06 -41.72 2.52
CA PHE A 482 1.57 -42.65 1.51
C PHE A 482 1.87 -42.16 0.09
N GLY A 483 2.55 -43.01 -0.70
CA GLY A 483 2.91 -42.69 -2.08
C GLY A 483 4.21 -41.89 -2.25
N PHE A 484 4.88 -41.49 -1.17
CA PHE A 484 6.17 -40.78 -1.21
C PHE A 484 7.37 -41.71 -1.02
N ILE A 485 8.58 -41.21 -1.25
CA ILE A 485 9.84 -41.97 -1.04
C ILE A 485 10.02 -42.45 0.41
N THR A 486 9.30 -41.84 1.34
CA THR A 486 9.29 -42.10 2.78
C THR A 486 8.20 -43.09 3.22
N ASP A 487 7.31 -43.52 2.32
CA ASP A 487 6.19 -44.43 2.63
C ASP A 487 6.67 -45.76 3.25
N SER A 488 7.84 -46.23 2.81
CA SER A 488 8.43 -47.49 3.26
C SER A 488 9.46 -47.33 4.39
N TRP A 489 9.56 -46.16 5.02
CA TRP A 489 10.55 -45.90 6.07
C TRP A 489 10.09 -46.49 7.41
N ASP A 490 11.05 -47.06 8.17
CA ASP A 490 10.76 -47.85 9.38
C ASP A 490 10.19 -47.02 10.54
N TYR A 491 10.43 -45.72 10.54
CA TYR A 491 10.00 -44.81 11.58
C TYR A 491 9.38 -43.56 11.00
N ASN A 492 8.04 -43.53 10.97
CA ASN A 492 7.23 -42.38 10.63
C ASN A 492 6.38 -42.02 11.85
N ILE A 493 7.00 -41.41 12.87
CA ILE A 493 6.25 -40.93 14.04
C ILE A 493 5.71 -39.55 13.74
N ILE A 494 4.39 -39.46 13.68
CA ILE A 494 3.63 -38.22 13.67
C ILE A 494 3.07 -38.04 15.08
N GLN A 495 3.51 -37.01 15.80
CA GLN A 495 2.88 -36.58 17.05
C GLN A 495 2.13 -35.28 16.81
N ASN A 496 0.80 -35.35 16.86
CA ASN A 496 -0.06 -34.18 16.96
C ASN A 496 -0.14 -33.81 18.45
N LYS A 497 0.57 -32.76 18.88
CA LYS A 497 0.40 -32.20 20.23
C LYS A 497 -0.55 -31.01 20.16
N THR A 498 -1.83 -31.31 19.97
CA THR A 498 -2.91 -30.32 19.82
C THR A 498 -3.43 -29.78 21.17
N ASP A 499 -2.74 -30.05 22.26
CA ASP A 499 -3.13 -29.71 23.63
C ASP A 499 -2.05 -28.80 24.28
N ASP A 500 -2.02 -27.52 23.88
CA ASP A 500 -1.23 -26.40 24.45
C ASP A 500 0.06 -25.99 23.72
N SER A 501 0.39 -26.57 22.56
CA SER A 501 1.62 -26.18 21.82
C SER A 501 1.41 -25.60 20.42
N GLY A 502 0.40 -26.03 19.66
CA GLY A 502 0.19 -25.52 18.29
C GLY A 502 1.23 -26.02 17.27
N PHE A 503 1.73 -27.25 17.42
CA PHE A 503 2.72 -27.84 16.48
C PHE A 503 2.38 -29.28 16.07
N ILE A 504 2.77 -29.65 14.85
CA ILE A 504 2.96 -31.03 14.41
C ILE A 504 4.45 -31.37 14.54
N PHE A 505 4.75 -32.58 15.00
CA PHE A 505 6.10 -33.13 14.91
C PHE A 505 6.11 -34.37 14.00
N VAL A 506 6.85 -34.29 12.89
CA VAL A 506 7.03 -35.38 11.93
C VAL A 506 8.46 -35.91 12.04
N SER A 507 8.62 -37.17 12.44
CA SER A 507 9.92 -37.84 12.49
C SER A 507 9.95 -38.96 11.45
N LEU A 508 10.87 -38.84 10.49
CA LEU A 508 11.09 -39.77 9.40
C LEU A 508 12.49 -40.37 9.57
N SER A 509 12.62 -41.69 9.60
CA SER A 509 13.93 -42.34 9.59
C SER A 509 13.88 -43.71 8.93
N ASN A 510 14.92 -44.03 8.16
CA ASN A 510 15.12 -45.34 7.58
C ASN A 510 16.37 -46.02 8.12
N SER A 511 16.23 -47.24 8.64
CA SER A 511 17.35 -48.02 9.18
C SER A 511 18.00 -48.94 8.14
N PHE A 512 17.36 -49.16 6.98
CA PHE A 512 17.78 -50.10 5.93
C PHE A 512 18.53 -49.45 4.75
N GLY A 513 18.89 -48.17 4.85
CA GLY A 513 19.81 -47.50 3.91
C GLY A 513 19.19 -46.98 2.61
N ALA A 514 17.86 -46.88 2.50
CA ALA A 514 17.27 -46.05 1.45
C ALA A 514 17.31 -44.59 1.88
N GLU A 515 17.73 -43.73 0.96
CA GLU A 515 18.04 -42.32 1.19
C GLU A 515 17.13 -41.46 0.31
N ILE A 516 16.88 -40.22 0.73
CA ILE A 516 16.34 -39.19 -0.15
C ILE A 516 17.54 -38.63 -0.91
N PRO A 517 17.54 -38.69 -2.26
CA PRO A 517 18.67 -38.23 -3.06
C PRO A 517 18.79 -36.70 -3.06
N VAL A 518 19.93 -36.21 -3.51
CA VAL A 518 20.14 -34.79 -3.86
C VAL A 518 19.06 -34.31 -4.82
N GLY A 519 18.59 -33.08 -4.64
CA GLY A 519 17.52 -32.45 -5.41
C GLY A 519 16.27 -32.19 -4.58
N GLU A 520 15.19 -31.82 -5.26
CA GLU A 520 13.89 -31.53 -4.63
C GLU A 520 12.99 -32.77 -4.67
N THR A 521 12.36 -33.12 -3.55
CA THR A 521 11.49 -34.30 -3.46
C THR A 521 10.44 -34.13 -2.36
N ASP A 522 9.19 -34.43 -2.69
CA ASP A 522 8.09 -34.48 -1.72
C ASP A 522 8.26 -35.67 -0.77
N ILE A 523 8.08 -35.42 0.53
CA ILE A 523 8.37 -36.39 1.59
C ILE A 523 7.17 -36.73 2.46
N PHE A 524 6.11 -35.91 2.50
CA PHE A 524 4.80 -36.26 3.07
C PHE A 524 3.77 -35.19 2.72
N ASN A 525 2.49 -35.53 2.95
CA ASN A 525 1.38 -34.59 2.88
C ASN A 525 0.83 -34.26 4.26
N ILE A 526 0.37 -33.02 4.42
CA ILE A 526 -0.44 -32.56 5.54
C ILE A 526 -1.84 -32.29 4.99
N THR A 527 -2.83 -32.95 5.58
CA THR A 527 -4.24 -32.67 5.32
C THR A 527 -4.78 -31.81 6.44
N PHE A 528 -5.43 -30.70 6.10
CA PHE A 528 -5.97 -29.75 7.06
C PHE A 528 -7.31 -29.19 6.58
N ASN A 529 -8.09 -28.66 7.51
CA ASN A 529 -9.14 -27.69 7.20
C ASN A 529 -8.71 -26.33 7.76
N GLY A 530 -9.16 -25.26 7.15
CA GLY A 530 -8.85 -23.90 7.58
C GLY A 530 -9.77 -22.91 6.90
N THR A 531 -10.14 -21.88 7.63
CA THR A 531 -10.98 -20.77 7.18
C THR A 531 -10.38 -19.47 7.68
N SER A 532 -10.52 -18.39 6.89
CA SER A 532 -10.19 -17.04 7.32
C SER A 532 -11.03 -16.66 8.54
N TYR A 533 -10.50 -15.77 9.38
CA TYR A 533 -11.27 -15.11 10.44
C TYR A 533 -12.08 -13.92 9.91
N SER A 534 -11.83 -13.51 8.66
CA SER A 534 -12.47 -12.39 7.98
C SER A 534 -13.41 -12.88 6.86
N CYS A 535 -14.57 -12.23 6.73
CA CYS A 535 -15.51 -12.43 5.62
C CYS A 535 -15.19 -11.56 4.40
N ASP A 536 -14.42 -10.49 4.55
CA ASP A 536 -14.16 -9.52 3.47
C ASP A 536 -12.86 -9.81 2.72
N ASN A 537 -11.84 -10.30 3.42
CA ASN A 537 -10.52 -10.55 2.82
C ASN A 537 -9.97 -11.95 3.17
N PRO A 538 -9.35 -12.64 2.19
CA PRO A 538 -8.67 -13.89 2.47
C PRO A 538 -7.52 -13.62 3.45
N SER A 539 -7.38 -14.50 4.44
CA SER A 539 -6.28 -14.40 5.40
C SER A 539 -5.09 -15.20 4.89
N THR A 540 -3.91 -14.62 4.94
CA THR A 540 -2.67 -15.36 4.74
C THR A 540 -2.18 -15.93 6.06
N VAL A 541 -1.81 -17.22 6.06
CA VAL A 541 -1.11 -17.87 7.17
C VAL A 541 0.22 -18.47 6.70
N GLN A 542 1.27 -18.28 7.48
CA GLN A 542 2.59 -18.87 7.19
C GLN A 542 2.89 -20.00 8.16
N PHE A 543 3.44 -21.11 7.65
CA PHE A 543 4.01 -22.12 8.55
C PHE A 543 5.25 -21.54 9.22
N ASP A 544 5.14 -21.26 10.51
CA ASP A 544 6.21 -20.70 11.34
C ASP A 544 7.15 -21.80 11.85
N THR A 545 8.43 -21.53 11.66
CA THR A 545 9.52 -22.49 11.77
C THR A 545 10.68 -21.94 12.60
N THR A 546 10.45 -20.84 13.32
CA THR A 546 11.42 -20.10 14.16
C THR A 546 11.86 -20.86 15.42
N LEU A 547 11.68 -22.18 15.47
CA LEU A 547 11.96 -23.03 16.63
C LEU A 547 13.46 -23.31 16.84
N TYR A 548 14.36 -22.51 16.25
CA TYR A 548 15.79 -22.73 16.35
C TYR A 548 16.30 -22.55 17.80
N ASP A 549 15.66 -21.70 18.59
CA ASP A 549 15.99 -21.44 20.00
C ASP A 549 15.54 -22.56 20.96
N ASP A 550 14.47 -23.28 20.61
CA ASP A 550 14.05 -24.47 21.36
C ASP A 550 14.74 -25.70 20.78
N ILE A 551 15.89 -26.07 21.36
CA ILE A 551 16.65 -27.27 20.95
C ILE A 551 15.83 -28.56 20.98
N SER A 552 14.72 -28.61 21.73
CA SER A 552 13.81 -29.77 21.76
C SER A 552 12.87 -29.84 20.55
N ARG A 553 12.80 -28.78 19.74
CA ARG A 553 11.89 -28.60 18.60
C ARG A 553 12.57 -28.00 17.37
N ARG A 554 13.87 -28.27 17.17
CA ARG A 554 14.62 -27.78 16.02
C ARG A 554 14.50 -28.71 14.81
N LEU A 555 14.26 -28.15 13.62
CA LEU A 555 14.35 -28.88 12.35
C LEU A 555 15.75 -29.49 12.19
N THR A 556 15.81 -30.80 11.97
CA THR A 556 17.08 -31.53 11.85
C THR A 556 16.96 -32.61 10.78
N PHE A 557 17.88 -32.64 9.82
CA PHE A 557 18.09 -33.77 8.92
C PHE A 557 19.21 -34.68 9.43
N VAL A 558 19.29 -35.91 8.90
CA VAL A 558 20.31 -36.89 9.25
C VAL A 558 20.96 -37.38 7.97
N ASP A 559 22.25 -37.10 7.81
CA ASP A 559 23.02 -37.51 6.64
C ASP A 559 23.22 -39.04 6.58
N THR A 560 23.84 -39.50 5.49
CA THR A 560 24.14 -40.93 5.28
C THR A 560 25.08 -41.53 6.34
N LEU A 561 25.85 -40.71 7.05
CA LEU A 561 26.76 -41.09 8.14
C LEU A 561 26.11 -41.04 9.54
N SER A 562 24.81 -40.74 9.62
CA SER A 562 24.07 -40.55 10.88
C SER A 562 24.48 -39.31 11.68
N LEU A 563 25.01 -38.28 11.02
CA LEU A 563 25.29 -36.98 11.64
C LEU A 563 24.13 -36.01 11.42
N PRO A 564 23.84 -35.14 12.40
CA PRO A 564 22.80 -34.13 12.24
C PRO A 564 23.24 -33.08 11.21
N VAL A 565 22.30 -32.72 10.34
CA VAL A 565 22.37 -31.60 9.42
C VAL A 565 21.27 -30.62 9.82
N TYR A 566 21.55 -29.33 9.77
CA TYR A 566 20.62 -28.27 10.15
C TYR A 566 20.14 -27.55 8.89
N PRO A 567 19.11 -28.08 8.23
CA PRO A 567 18.52 -27.43 7.06
C PRO A 567 17.77 -26.16 7.45
N LYS A 568 17.52 -25.29 6.47
CA LYS A 568 16.67 -24.10 6.63
C LYS A 568 15.24 -24.39 6.18
N PHE A 569 14.28 -23.54 6.55
CA PHE A 569 12.97 -23.53 5.89
C PHE A 569 13.03 -22.53 4.73
N ASP A 570 12.38 -22.86 3.62
CA ASP A 570 12.21 -21.94 2.50
C ASP A 570 11.02 -21.02 2.78
N LYS A 571 11.30 -19.80 3.26
CA LYS A 571 10.29 -18.82 3.66
C LYS A 571 9.49 -18.24 2.47
N ASN A 572 9.94 -18.45 1.23
CA ASN A 572 9.24 -17.94 0.05
C ASN A 572 8.15 -18.91 -0.42
N ARG A 573 8.15 -20.13 0.12
CA ARG A 573 7.24 -21.22 -0.25
C ARG A 573 6.71 -21.88 1.02
N ASN A 574 6.13 -21.09 1.92
CA ASN A 574 5.52 -21.55 3.18
C ASN A 574 4.18 -20.86 3.49
N GLN A 575 3.56 -20.21 2.50
CA GLN A 575 2.38 -19.37 2.66
C GLN A 575 1.11 -20.09 2.19
N ILE A 576 0.07 -20.12 3.03
CA ILE A 576 -1.26 -20.56 2.65
C ILE A 576 -2.21 -19.38 2.70
N GLU A 577 -2.95 -19.17 1.62
CA GLU A 577 -4.08 -18.25 1.60
C GLU A 577 -5.36 -19.01 1.99
N LEU A 578 -6.03 -18.59 3.05
CA LEU A 578 -7.27 -19.19 3.54
C LEU A 578 -8.49 -18.51 2.90
N PRO A 579 -9.53 -19.28 2.54
CA PRO A 579 -10.74 -18.71 1.97
C PRO A 579 -11.44 -17.79 2.97
N THR A 580 -12.04 -16.69 2.50
CA THR A 580 -12.90 -15.79 3.30
C THR A 580 -14.02 -16.57 3.95
N LEU A 581 -14.40 -16.22 5.17
CA LEU A 581 -15.53 -16.78 5.91
C LEU A 581 -16.86 -16.46 5.19
N LEU A 582 -17.78 -17.42 5.14
CA LEU A 582 -19.11 -17.21 4.55
C LEU A 582 -20.11 -16.84 5.65
N THR A 583 -20.65 -15.62 5.64
CA THR A 583 -21.67 -15.22 6.61
C THR A 583 -22.89 -16.13 6.50
N GLY A 584 -23.35 -16.66 7.64
CA GLY A 584 -24.48 -17.60 7.71
C GLY A 584 -24.09 -19.07 7.60
N ASP A 585 -22.83 -19.42 7.28
CA ASP A 585 -22.33 -20.80 7.31
C ASP A 585 -21.85 -21.14 8.73
N PHE A 586 -22.73 -21.77 9.52
CA PHE A 586 -22.51 -22.02 10.94
C PHE A 586 -21.73 -23.32 11.17
N ASP A 587 -21.88 -24.31 10.29
CA ASP A 587 -21.19 -25.59 10.39
C ASP A 587 -19.88 -25.68 9.54
N LEU A 588 -19.56 -24.60 8.83
CA LEU A 588 -18.36 -24.41 7.98
C LEU A 588 -18.26 -25.42 6.84
N ASN A 589 -19.41 -25.78 6.25
CA ASN A 589 -19.49 -26.72 5.13
C ASN A 589 -19.46 -26.04 3.75
N ALA A 590 -19.32 -24.71 3.72
CA ALA A 590 -19.32 -23.84 2.53
C ALA A 590 -20.67 -23.73 1.82
N SER A 591 -21.75 -23.96 2.55
CA SER A 591 -23.10 -23.70 2.06
C SER A 591 -23.93 -23.07 3.17
N ILE A 592 -24.73 -22.07 2.80
CA ILE A 592 -25.69 -21.45 3.72
C ILE A 592 -27.01 -22.18 3.55
N ASP A 593 -27.35 -23.06 4.48
CA ASP A 593 -28.55 -23.88 4.41
C ASP A 593 -29.34 -23.99 5.72
N ILE A 594 -30.38 -24.85 5.73
CA ILE A 594 -31.28 -24.99 6.88
C ILE A 594 -30.59 -25.60 8.10
N ALA A 595 -29.51 -26.35 7.91
CA ALA A 595 -28.70 -26.91 8.99
C ALA A 595 -28.03 -25.79 9.79
N ASP A 596 -27.55 -24.74 9.11
CA ASP A 596 -26.95 -23.57 9.76
C ASP A 596 -27.96 -22.80 10.60
N LEU A 597 -29.16 -22.58 10.06
CA LEU A 597 -30.25 -21.95 10.82
C LEU A 597 -30.63 -22.78 12.05
N VAL A 598 -30.67 -24.10 11.91
CA VAL A 598 -30.92 -25.01 13.05
C VAL A 598 -29.80 -24.90 14.08
N ALA A 599 -28.55 -24.84 13.64
CA ALA A 599 -27.40 -24.71 14.53
C ALA A 599 -27.42 -23.38 15.30
N LEU A 600 -27.76 -22.27 14.65
CA LEU A 600 -27.95 -20.96 15.30
C LEU A 600 -29.06 -21.02 16.36
N VAL A 601 -30.22 -21.58 16.02
CA VAL A 601 -31.33 -21.74 16.96
C VAL A 601 -30.92 -22.62 18.15
N ASP A 602 -30.20 -23.72 17.89
CA ASP A 602 -29.75 -24.62 18.95
C ASP A 602 -28.75 -23.94 19.89
N TYR A 603 -27.80 -23.16 19.36
CA TYR A 603 -26.89 -22.36 20.16
C TYR A 603 -27.65 -21.34 21.03
N MET A 604 -28.53 -20.55 20.42
CA MET A 604 -29.22 -19.46 21.11
C MET A 604 -30.24 -19.93 22.17
N PHE A 605 -30.95 -21.03 21.91
CA PHE A 605 -32.12 -21.41 22.70
C PHE A 605 -32.02 -22.78 23.38
N ASN A 606 -31.20 -23.70 22.85
CA ASN A 606 -31.16 -25.09 23.31
C ASN A 606 -29.83 -25.49 23.98
N GLY A 607 -28.89 -24.54 24.15
CA GLY A 607 -27.58 -24.81 24.76
C GLY A 607 -26.66 -25.63 23.85
N GLY A 608 -26.82 -25.48 22.53
CA GLY A 608 -25.89 -26.00 21.53
C GLY A 608 -24.48 -25.44 21.68
N PRO A 609 -23.50 -26.02 20.96
CA PRO A 609 -22.11 -25.54 21.01
C PRO A 609 -22.03 -24.08 20.55
N PRO A 610 -21.09 -23.30 21.12
CA PRO A 610 -20.83 -21.96 20.62
C PRO A 610 -20.31 -22.03 19.19
N PRO A 611 -20.63 -21.02 18.37
CA PRO A 611 -20.08 -20.97 17.04
C PRO A 611 -18.57 -20.77 17.00
N VAL A 612 -17.97 -21.21 15.90
CA VAL A 612 -16.52 -21.16 15.70
C VAL A 612 -16.03 -19.73 15.44
N HIS A 613 -16.80 -18.94 14.68
CA HIS A 613 -16.47 -17.56 14.34
C HIS A 613 -17.71 -16.67 14.51
N PHE A 614 -17.64 -15.69 15.42
CA PHE A 614 -18.77 -14.79 15.70
C PHE A 614 -19.06 -13.83 14.55
N ASN A 615 -18.04 -13.44 13.77
CA ASN A 615 -18.20 -12.66 12.53
C ASN A 615 -19.12 -13.31 11.49
N ALA A 616 -19.18 -14.65 11.41
CA ALA A 616 -20.09 -15.32 10.47
C ALA A 616 -21.57 -15.21 10.87
N ILE A 617 -21.87 -14.76 12.09
CA ILE A 617 -23.16 -15.04 12.76
C ILE A 617 -23.78 -13.76 13.33
N ASP A 618 -23.02 -12.68 13.38
CA ASP A 618 -23.54 -11.33 13.22
C ASP A 618 -24.04 -11.18 11.77
N ILE A 619 -25.23 -11.74 11.52
CA ILE A 619 -25.81 -11.90 10.18
C ILE A 619 -26.41 -10.57 9.71
N ASN A 620 -26.73 -9.67 10.65
CA ASN A 620 -27.25 -8.35 10.33
C ASN A 620 -26.13 -7.29 10.19
N GLY A 621 -24.89 -7.59 10.62
CA GLY A 621 -23.73 -6.70 10.52
C GLY A 621 -23.75 -5.53 11.51
N ASP A 622 -24.46 -5.64 12.64
CA ASP A 622 -24.62 -4.57 13.62
C ASP A 622 -23.56 -4.58 14.74
N CYS A 623 -22.58 -5.49 14.64
CA CYS A 623 -21.53 -5.74 15.61
C CYS A 623 -22.08 -6.13 17.00
N GLN A 624 -23.30 -6.65 17.09
CA GLN A 624 -23.91 -7.18 18.30
C GLN A 624 -24.38 -8.62 18.09
N GLY A 625 -24.39 -9.40 19.18
CA GLY A 625 -24.94 -10.75 19.16
C GLY A 625 -23.89 -11.87 19.09
N PRO A 626 -24.24 -13.05 18.55
CA PRO A 626 -25.49 -13.33 17.83
C PRO A 626 -26.73 -13.24 18.74
N ASP A 627 -27.75 -12.53 18.27
CA ASP A 627 -29.00 -12.29 18.98
C ASP A 627 -30.25 -12.52 18.11
N ILE A 628 -31.43 -12.11 18.61
CA ILE A 628 -32.70 -12.38 17.92
C ILE A 628 -32.77 -11.64 16.57
N ALA A 629 -32.14 -10.48 16.43
CA ALA A 629 -32.11 -9.74 15.18
C ALA A 629 -31.35 -10.53 14.10
N ASP A 630 -30.23 -11.17 14.45
CA ASP A 630 -29.48 -12.05 13.55
C ASP A 630 -30.32 -13.25 13.10
N LEU A 631 -31.02 -13.89 14.04
CA LEU A 631 -31.90 -15.00 13.72
C LEU A 631 -33.04 -14.57 12.78
N VAL A 632 -33.64 -13.40 13.02
CA VAL A 632 -34.70 -12.87 12.14
C VAL A 632 -34.15 -12.61 10.75
N ARG A 633 -32.98 -11.94 10.64
CA ARG A 633 -32.29 -11.69 9.38
C ARG A 633 -31.97 -12.99 8.64
N PHE A 634 -31.54 -14.02 9.35
CA PHE A 634 -31.23 -15.31 8.75
C PHE A 634 -32.48 -16.03 8.21
N VAL A 635 -33.58 -15.98 8.95
CA VAL A 635 -34.87 -16.53 8.49
C VAL A 635 -35.38 -15.78 7.25
N GLU A 636 -35.22 -14.45 7.21
CA GLU A 636 -35.59 -13.64 6.05
C GLU A 636 -34.76 -13.99 4.81
N TYR A 637 -33.44 -14.12 4.96
CA TYR A 637 -32.55 -14.57 3.90
C TYR A 637 -32.98 -15.95 3.36
N MET A 638 -33.19 -16.93 4.24
CA MET A 638 -33.49 -18.31 3.87
C MET A 638 -34.86 -18.51 3.21
N PHE A 639 -35.87 -17.69 3.55
CA PHE A 639 -37.27 -17.99 3.21
C PHE A 639 -38.04 -16.89 2.47
N ASN A 640 -37.51 -15.67 2.39
CA ASN A 640 -38.24 -14.51 1.85
C ASN A 640 -37.53 -13.77 0.69
N ASP A 641 -36.59 -14.40 -0.02
CA ASP A 641 -35.71 -13.73 -0.99
C ASP A 641 -35.03 -12.48 -0.37
N GLY A 642 -34.53 -12.63 0.87
CA GLY A 642 -33.88 -11.55 1.61
C GLY A 642 -32.58 -11.08 0.95
N ALA A 643 -32.19 -9.82 1.24
CA ALA A 643 -30.92 -9.26 0.78
C ALA A 643 -29.72 -10.06 1.31
N ASP A 644 -28.62 -10.04 0.55
CA ASP A 644 -27.35 -10.69 0.90
C ASP A 644 -26.91 -10.37 2.33
N LEU A 645 -26.18 -11.31 2.93
CA LEU A 645 -25.76 -11.24 4.33
C LEU A 645 -24.47 -10.43 4.44
N PRO A 646 -24.45 -9.29 5.16
CA PRO A 646 -23.24 -8.50 5.38
C PRO A 646 -22.20 -9.26 6.23
N CYS A 647 -20.93 -8.85 6.16
CA CYS A 647 -19.90 -9.35 7.06
C CYS A 647 -20.16 -8.83 8.48
N GLY A 648 -20.05 -9.71 9.48
CA GLY A 648 -20.12 -9.34 10.88
C GLY A 648 -18.82 -8.74 11.40
N CYS A 649 -18.92 -7.94 12.47
CA CYS A 649 -17.81 -7.17 13.04
C CYS A 649 -17.56 -7.49 14.52
N ILE A 650 -17.97 -8.67 14.97
CA ILE A 650 -17.76 -9.16 16.33
C ILE A 650 -16.40 -9.86 16.44
N GLU A 651 -15.37 -9.11 16.85
CA GLU A 651 -14.10 -9.71 17.24
C GLU A 651 -14.34 -10.77 18.32
N SER A 652 -13.76 -11.96 18.14
CA SER A 652 -13.82 -13.02 19.13
C SER A 652 -13.37 -12.47 20.48
N ALA A 653 -14.21 -12.54 21.50
CA ALA A 653 -13.71 -12.53 22.86
C ALA A 653 -12.69 -13.67 22.95
N ASN A 654 -11.39 -13.32 23.11
CA ASN A 654 -10.28 -14.26 23.19
C ASN A 654 -10.64 -15.52 24.03
N PRO A 655 -10.19 -16.72 23.64
CA PRO A 655 -10.44 -17.95 24.40
C PRO A 655 -9.93 -17.91 25.84
#